data_AF-A0A319DFD9-F1
#
_entry.id   AF-A0A319DFD9-F1
#
_cell.length_a   1.000
_cell.length_b   1.000
_cell.length_c   1.000
_cell.angle_alpha   90.00
_cell.angle_beta   90.00
_cell.angle_gamma   90.00
#
_symmetry.space_group_name_H-M   'P 1'
#
loop_
_entity.id
_entity.type
_entity.pdbx_description
1 polymer ?
#
loop_
_entity_poly.entity_id
_entity_poly.type
_entity_poly.pdbx_seq_one_letter_code
_entity_poly.pdbx_strand_id
1 'polypeptide(L)'
;MSLPSLGPDARRLEAIRHILSALRTYTKQRSDESKSFICRQDLRKVWSNADLIPTLLYPVVLSSDDITRIQRSLIAILSILITIDATTCLARFHELFLDGDIRDQNLPLEKHEIHSFLPENSAPAFLFRDHQYKFCPVKIQCSQSHALQEIRPRCRLPFEDTRMRLGSGGFGIVDLVEIAPRYLKFDENLENPDPYRVACKRFERDNRVQDFDKELKNLKRFRDATNKDEHILQYLTAIQHGPYNYIIFPYAEKGDLNHFLLDGNGSYDPHVQFPNIPAQGDSCIFKPLLHQCWMLASALEWLHNGIQIGPETFRCAHMDIKPDNILIMKDASSIVGKWVISDFGISIQQPAVDISYYQQWTIRIDPIRLRGTYLPPEAIRLGAGAVPGQTVGRKGDIWSYGCVFSEVLAWAVGRQQGVDDFLTSREGETGNDSFWEQGTALSLAPEPHNPRLRSSVAEWLDNLRTPTSETVVGVWAQSIKEILVIDIGSRPGAKRLKKIVGRVYRSCDSPSDDYLRDEITVTPPENLSSDFPPYTPDPSIVSSTPSVPSYLNIRASHHWESSRDRLCIKRDRLHRILQHHNKDKVVTCLSRTRWQDSLPTALVSRDRVEIVQLQLVPRSETSIIPKQIALPQKMKIYIGDITNKLCAMEPANIRFVSSVAVSPRGIFAFMKDKDIILLRYTHVQDTSTQHCLHSSSSFDQTFTHVIFNDEGSLLFAWARCSKEESLYVWKVTEDIHNEPDFVIHFSLVRYVRSFLRRMATDKSKAAPCL
;
A
#
# COMPACT_ATOMS: atom_id res chain seq x y z
N MET A 1 39.22 26.99 -52.33
CA MET A 1 38.09 26.33 -53.01
C MET A 1 36.86 26.47 -52.14
N SER A 2 35.95 27.35 -52.54
CA SER A 2 34.71 27.68 -51.85
C SER A 2 33.72 26.53 -52.04
N LEU A 3 33.17 25.97 -50.97
CA LEU A 3 32.03 25.05 -51.05
C LEU A 3 30.88 25.78 -51.78
N PRO A 4 30.24 25.17 -52.79
CA PRO A 4 29.10 25.80 -53.46
C PRO A 4 27.97 26.03 -52.44
N SER A 5 27.39 27.22 -52.45
CA SER A 5 26.25 27.55 -51.59
C SER A 5 25.08 26.62 -51.96
N LEU A 6 24.58 25.88 -50.96
CA LEU A 6 23.43 24.98 -51.15
C LEU A 6 22.24 25.75 -51.73
N GLY A 7 21.56 25.16 -52.71
CA GLY A 7 20.29 25.70 -53.23
C GLY A 7 19.19 25.74 -52.16
N PRO A 8 18.11 26.53 -52.35
CA PRO A 8 17.05 26.71 -51.34
C PRO A 8 16.45 25.40 -50.83
N ASP A 9 16.17 24.45 -51.71
CA ASP A 9 15.60 23.14 -51.35
C ASP A 9 16.58 22.29 -50.51
N ALA A 10 17.86 22.35 -50.83
CA ALA A 10 18.89 21.62 -50.08
C ALA A 10 19.07 22.21 -48.67
N ARG A 11 18.96 23.54 -48.51
CA ARG A 11 18.94 24.18 -47.19
C ARG A 11 17.70 23.81 -46.39
N ARG A 12 16.53 23.75 -47.03
CA ARG A 12 15.27 23.33 -46.39
C ARG A 12 15.35 21.89 -45.89
N LEU A 13 15.88 20.97 -46.69
CA LEU A 13 16.09 19.57 -46.28
C LEU A 13 17.05 19.46 -45.10
N GLU A 14 18.14 20.23 -45.10
CA GLU A 14 19.09 20.24 -43.99
C GLU A 14 18.48 20.82 -42.70
N ALA A 15 17.67 21.88 -42.82
CA ALA A 15 16.91 22.42 -41.70
C ALA A 15 15.94 21.37 -41.12
N ILE A 16 15.22 20.63 -41.96
CA ILE A 16 14.34 19.54 -41.51
C ILE A 16 15.12 18.47 -40.75
N ARG A 17 16.27 18.01 -41.27
CA ARG A 17 17.11 17.01 -40.58
C ARG A 17 17.61 17.52 -39.24
N HIS A 18 18.07 18.77 -39.19
CA HIS A 18 18.51 19.40 -37.96
C HIS A 18 17.37 19.48 -36.93
N ILE A 19 16.17 19.91 -37.34
CA ILE A 19 14.99 19.98 -36.47
C ILE A 19 14.60 18.59 -35.96
N LEU A 20 14.51 17.59 -36.83
CA LEU A 20 14.17 16.22 -36.42
C LEU A 20 15.20 15.63 -35.44
N SER A 21 16.49 15.90 -35.67
CA SER A 21 17.57 15.51 -34.74
C SER A 21 17.43 16.21 -33.39
N ALA A 22 17.14 17.50 -33.38
CA ALA A 22 16.92 18.28 -32.17
C ALA A 22 15.66 17.81 -31.41
N LEU A 23 14.54 17.58 -32.10
CA LEU A 23 13.30 17.04 -31.52
C LEU A 23 13.57 15.68 -30.84
N ARG A 24 14.31 14.78 -31.51
CA ARG A 24 14.74 13.51 -30.89
C ARG A 24 15.58 13.77 -29.64
N THR A 25 16.52 14.71 -29.70
CA THR A 25 17.43 15.07 -28.59
C THR A 25 16.71 15.69 -27.38
N TYR A 26 15.53 16.28 -27.57
CA TYR A 26 14.74 16.85 -26.49
C TYR A 26 13.55 16.01 -26.06
N THR A 27 13.26 14.91 -26.77
CA THR A 27 12.21 13.97 -26.39
C THR A 27 12.56 13.26 -25.08
N LYS A 28 11.60 13.22 -24.16
CA LYS A 28 11.63 12.47 -22.89
C LYS A 28 10.96 11.12 -23.09
N GLN A 29 11.27 10.14 -22.23
CA GLN A 29 10.71 8.78 -22.26
C GLN A 29 10.90 8.09 -23.62
N ARG A 30 12.07 8.28 -24.25
CA ARG A 30 12.33 7.82 -25.64
C ARG A 30 12.21 6.32 -25.85
N SER A 31 12.43 5.54 -24.79
CA SER A 31 12.33 4.08 -24.86
C SER A 31 10.90 3.57 -25.00
N ASP A 32 9.89 4.41 -24.74
CA ASP A 32 8.48 4.05 -24.81
C ASP A 32 7.70 5.13 -25.55
N GLU A 33 7.42 4.90 -26.85
CA GLU A 33 6.72 5.87 -27.70
C GLU A 33 5.34 6.26 -27.15
N SER A 34 4.67 5.34 -26.45
CA SER A 34 3.36 5.58 -25.81
C SER A 34 3.44 6.54 -24.61
N LYS A 35 4.64 6.74 -24.06
CA LYS A 35 4.93 7.66 -22.96
C LYS A 35 5.80 8.84 -23.39
N SER A 36 6.40 8.80 -24.58
CA SER A 36 7.29 9.85 -25.06
C SER A 36 6.58 11.20 -25.22
N PHE A 37 7.25 12.27 -24.84
CA PHE A 37 6.76 13.64 -24.98
C PHE A 37 7.89 14.66 -25.11
N ILE A 38 7.54 15.86 -25.57
CA ILE A 38 8.43 17.04 -25.59
C ILE A 38 7.70 18.20 -24.89
N CYS A 39 8.36 18.81 -23.92
CA CYS A 39 7.82 19.97 -23.21
C CYS A 39 7.89 21.24 -24.07
N ARG A 40 7.01 22.20 -23.76
CA ARG A 40 6.99 23.50 -24.44
C ARG A 40 8.34 24.22 -24.37
N GLN A 41 9.01 24.17 -23.22
CA GLN A 41 10.30 24.82 -23.02
C GLN A 41 11.39 24.18 -23.90
N ASP A 42 11.35 22.88 -24.09
CA ASP A 42 12.33 22.19 -24.93
C ASP A 42 12.06 22.42 -26.43
N LEU A 43 10.78 22.53 -26.84
CA LEU A 43 10.45 23.01 -28.19
C LEU A 43 11.01 24.41 -28.44
N ARG A 44 10.93 25.33 -27.46
CA ARG A 44 11.54 26.66 -27.62
C ARG A 44 13.05 26.60 -27.84
N LYS A 45 13.75 25.61 -27.28
CA LYS A 45 15.19 25.40 -27.53
C LYS A 45 15.42 24.93 -28.97
N VAL A 46 14.62 23.98 -29.45
CA VAL A 46 14.66 23.50 -30.85
C VAL A 46 14.47 24.65 -31.84
N TRP A 47 13.52 25.53 -31.53
CA TRP A 47 13.10 26.65 -32.38
C TRP A 47 13.77 27.99 -32.02
N SER A 48 14.89 27.95 -31.29
CA SER A 48 15.61 29.14 -30.84
C SER A 48 16.37 29.85 -31.96
N ASN A 49 16.82 29.11 -32.98
CA ASN A 49 17.46 29.68 -34.15
C ASN A 49 16.39 30.33 -35.06
N ALA A 50 16.45 31.66 -35.14
CA ALA A 50 15.50 32.48 -35.90
C ALA A 50 15.50 32.18 -37.41
N ASP A 51 16.61 31.66 -37.96
CA ASP A 51 16.74 31.36 -39.40
C ASP A 51 16.04 30.05 -39.79
N LEU A 52 15.71 29.18 -38.84
CA LEU A 52 15.08 27.89 -39.13
C LEU A 52 13.66 28.05 -39.69
N ILE A 53 12.86 28.95 -39.13
CA ILE A 53 11.45 29.14 -39.55
C ILE A 53 11.37 29.70 -40.98
N PRO A 54 12.07 30.81 -41.32
CA PRO A 54 12.10 31.31 -42.70
C PRO A 54 12.67 30.32 -43.70
N THR A 55 13.74 29.59 -43.32
CA THR A 55 14.35 28.57 -44.21
C THR A 55 13.38 27.41 -44.47
N LEU A 56 12.61 27.00 -43.47
CA LEU A 56 11.67 25.89 -43.57
C LEU A 56 10.44 26.22 -44.43
N LEU A 57 9.93 27.45 -44.31
CA LEU A 57 8.69 27.90 -44.93
C LEU A 57 8.89 28.64 -46.27
N TYR A 58 10.14 28.71 -46.77
CA TYR A 58 10.46 29.23 -48.10
C TYR A 58 9.61 28.56 -49.20
N PRO A 59 9.05 29.29 -50.19
CA PRO A 59 9.34 30.69 -50.56
C PRO A 59 8.49 31.77 -49.85
N VAL A 60 7.69 31.42 -48.84
CA VAL A 60 6.86 32.41 -48.13
C VAL A 60 7.74 33.44 -47.43
N VAL A 61 7.50 34.73 -47.72
CA VAL A 61 8.20 35.83 -47.06
C VAL A 61 7.51 36.12 -45.73
N LEU A 62 8.19 35.83 -44.62
CA LEU A 62 7.68 36.05 -43.27
C LEU A 62 8.22 37.36 -42.70
N SER A 63 7.34 38.16 -42.09
CA SER A 63 7.75 39.32 -41.31
C SER A 63 8.37 38.90 -39.96
N SER A 64 9.06 39.81 -39.28
CA SER A 64 9.56 39.55 -37.92
C SER A 64 8.44 39.28 -36.91
N ASP A 65 7.25 39.87 -37.12
CA ASP A 65 6.07 39.58 -36.29
C ASP A 65 5.56 38.16 -36.53
N ASP A 66 5.52 37.69 -37.78
CA ASP A 66 5.12 36.33 -38.11
C ASP A 66 6.03 35.30 -37.44
N ILE A 67 7.35 35.49 -37.52
CA ILE A 67 8.33 34.61 -36.86
C ILE A 67 8.08 34.58 -35.35
N THR A 68 7.86 35.75 -34.74
CA THR A 68 7.56 35.87 -33.30
C THR A 68 6.26 35.16 -32.92
N ARG A 69 5.20 35.32 -33.74
CA ARG A 69 3.91 34.63 -33.55
C ARG A 69 4.06 33.12 -33.67
N ILE A 70 4.82 32.64 -34.65
CA ILE A 70 5.10 31.20 -34.80
C ILE A 70 5.83 30.67 -33.57
N GLN A 71 6.93 31.30 -33.17
CA GLN A 71 7.71 30.92 -31.98
C GLN A 71 6.87 30.92 -30.69
N ARG A 72 5.95 31.88 -30.57
CA ARG A 72 5.10 32.03 -29.38
C ARG A 72 4.00 30.98 -29.30
N SER A 73 3.34 30.65 -30.41
CA SER A 73 2.05 29.91 -30.38
C SER A 73 1.87 28.79 -31.40
N LEU A 74 2.84 28.49 -32.27
CA LEU A 74 2.68 27.47 -33.33
C LEU A 74 3.82 26.45 -33.44
N ILE A 75 4.87 26.53 -32.63
CA ILE A 75 6.01 25.59 -32.74
C ILE A 75 5.66 24.14 -32.42
N ALA A 76 4.58 23.85 -31.67
CA ALA A 76 4.18 22.45 -31.44
C ALA A 76 3.52 21.88 -32.70
N ILE A 77 2.55 22.60 -33.28
CA ILE A 77 1.92 22.25 -34.56
C ILE A 77 2.98 22.12 -35.67
N LEU A 78 3.88 23.11 -35.79
CA LEU A 78 4.95 23.08 -36.78
C LEU A 78 5.86 21.86 -36.60
N SER A 79 6.19 21.49 -35.36
CA SER A 79 6.97 20.28 -35.07
C SER A 79 6.24 18.99 -35.45
N ILE A 80 4.94 18.91 -35.24
CA ILE A 80 4.12 17.76 -35.66
C ILE A 80 4.15 17.64 -37.19
N LEU A 81 3.88 18.73 -37.92
CA LEU A 81 3.84 18.74 -39.39
C LEU A 81 5.16 18.30 -40.01
N ILE A 82 6.30 18.68 -39.42
CA ILE A 82 7.63 18.22 -39.87
C ILE A 82 7.84 16.75 -39.54
N THR A 83 7.42 16.30 -38.36
CA THR A 83 7.57 14.91 -37.92
C THR A 83 6.81 13.93 -38.82
N ILE A 84 5.65 14.34 -39.33
CA ILE A 84 4.78 13.52 -40.19
C ILE A 84 5.01 13.76 -41.69
N ASP A 85 6.00 14.59 -42.06
CA ASP A 85 6.31 14.98 -43.44
C ASP A 85 5.12 15.57 -44.23
N ALA A 86 4.34 16.45 -43.59
CA ALA A 86 3.17 17.09 -44.21
C ALA A 86 3.56 18.27 -45.13
N THR A 87 4.35 17.99 -46.17
CA THR A 87 4.93 18.99 -47.09
C THR A 87 3.90 19.94 -47.72
N THR A 88 2.75 19.44 -48.17
CA THR A 88 1.66 20.25 -48.74
C THR A 88 1.07 21.21 -47.71
N CYS A 89 0.92 20.76 -46.46
CA CYS A 89 0.41 21.60 -45.37
C CYS A 89 1.43 22.67 -44.98
N LEU A 90 2.72 22.30 -44.90
CA LEU A 90 3.82 23.23 -44.65
C LEU A 90 3.93 24.32 -45.73
N ALA A 91 3.66 24.00 -47.00
CA ALA A 91 3.66 24.98 -48.09
C ALA A 91 2.55 26.05 -47.95
N ARG A 92 1.45 25.71 -47.28
CA ARG A 92 0.30 26.60 -47.01
C ARG A 92 0.25 27.07 -45.55
N PHE A 93 1.35 26.95 -44.81
CA PHE A 93 1.35 27.15 -43.35
C PHE A 93 0.89 28.56 -42.94
N HIS A 94 1.27 29.60 -43.70
CA HIS A 94 0.85 30.97 -43.42
C HIS A 94 -0.67 31.13 -43.48
N GLU A 95 -1.26 30.80 -44.64
CA GLU A 95 -2.70 30.85 -44.89
C GLU A 95 -3.49 30.03 -43.84
N LEU A 96 -2.99 28.85 -43.48
CA LEU A 96 -3.71 27.91 -42.62
C LEU A 96 -3.63 28.27 -41.13
N PHE A 97 -2.49 28.80 -40.65
CA PHE A 97 -2.23 28.95 -39.20
C PHE A 97 -1.93 30.39 -38.76
N LEU A 98 -1.32 31.23 -39.59
CA LEU A 98 -1.12 32.65 -39.24
C LEU A 98 -2.40 33.46 -39.46
N ASP A 99 -3.13 33.16 -40.54
CA ASP A 99 -4.40 33.81 -40.85
C ASP A 99 -5.60 33.09 -40.21
N GLY A 100 -5.42 31.81 -39.83
CA GLY A 100 -6.43 31.00 -39.15
C GLY A 100 -6.46 31.15 -37.63
N ASP A 101 -7.36 30.40 -36.98
CA ASP A 101 -7.62 30.45 -35.52
C ASP A 101 -6.88 29.39 -34.69
N ILE A 102 -6.40 28.31 -35.33
CA ILE A 102 -5.78 27.18 -34.64
C ILE A 102 -4.39 27.57 -34.09
N ARG A 103 -4.14 27.27 -32.81
CA ARG A 103 -2.88 27.51 -32.09
C ARG A 103 -2.46 26.28 -31.30
N ASP A 104 -1.21 26.25 -30.83
CA ASP A 104 -0.68 25.16 -29.99
C ASP A 104 -1.51 24.90 -28.73
N GLN A 105 -2.18 25.92 -28.19
CA GLN A 105 -3.04 25.80 -27.00
C GLN A 105 -4.34 25.03 -27.27
N ASN A 106 -4.72 24.89 -28.54
CA ASN A 106 -5.89 24.11 -28.96
C ASN A 106 -5.56 22.60 -29.04
N LEU A 107 -4.27 22.21 -28.98
CA LEU A 107 -3.90 20.80 -28.96
C LEU A 107 -4.35 20.12 -27.63
N PRO A 108 -4.85 18.87 -27.67
CA PRO A 108 -5.06 18.05 -28.86
C PRO A 108 -6.33 18.44 -29.64
N LEU A 109 -6.22 18.51 -30.96
CA LEU A 109 -7.30 18.80 -31.89
C LEU A 109 -8.18 17.57 -32.14
N GLU A 110 -9.48 17.81 -32.28
CA GLU A 110 -10.47 16.82 -32.66
C GLU A 110 -10.43 16.54 -34.17
N LYS A 111 -11.05 15.43 -34.59
CA LYS A 111 -10.99 14.95 -35.99
C LYS A 111 -11.38 16.04 -37.01
N HIS A 112 -12.47 16.77 -36.74
CA HIS A 112 -12.98 17.80 -37.65
C HIS A 112 -12.06 19.01 -37.77
N GLU A 113 -11.38 19.41 -36.69
CA GLU A 113 -10.40 20.51 -36.70
C GLU A 113 -9.17 20.13 -37.52
N ILE A 114 -8.69 18.89 -37.40
CA ILE A 114 -7.58 18.37 -38.23
C ILE A 114 -7.97 18.40 -39.71
N HIS A 115 -9.23 18.11 -40.04
CA HIS A 115 -9.71 18.14 -41.42
C HIS A 115 -9.88 19.53 -42.03
N SER A 116 -9.75 20.59 -41.23
CA SER A 116 -9.72 21.96 -41.77
C SER A 116 -8.40 22.27 -42.50
N PHE A 117 -7.31 21.58 -42.19
CA PHE A 117 -5.98 21.83 -42.79
C PHE A 117 -5.28 20.57 -43.36
N LEU A 118 -5.81 19.37 -43.12
CA LEU A 118 -5.36 18.12 -43.73
C LEU A 118 -6.52 17.35 -44.38
N PRO A 119 -6.36 16.79 -45.59
CA PRO A 119 -7.45 16.09 -46.27
C PRO A 119 -8.03 14.93 -45.44
N GLU A 120 -9.35 14.75 -45.51
CA GLU A 120 -10.01 13.65 -44.81
C GLU A 120 -9.51 12.28 -45.32
N ASN A 121 -9.34 11.34 -44.39
CA ASN A 121 -8.81 9.99 -44.64
C ASN A 121 -7.42 9.95 -45.29
N SER A 122 -6.63 11.02 -45.21
CA SER A 122 -5.23 11.04 -45.67
C SER A 122 -4.28 10.51 -44.61
N ALA A 123 -3.15 9.91 -45.04
CA ALA A 123 -2.11 9.43 -44.13
C ALA A 123 -1.59 10.53 -43.17
N PRO A 124 -1.31 11.78 -43.61
CA PRO A 124 -0.93 12.85 -42.71
C PRO A 124 -1.99 13.18 -41.65
N ALA A 125 -3.29 13.11 -41.98
CA ALA A 125 -4.35 13.37 -41.00
C ALA A 125 -4.36 12.32 -39.88
N PHE A 126 -4.17 11.03 -40.23
CA PHE A 126 -4.02 9.95 -39.24
C PHE A 126 -2.76 10.13 -38.39
N LEU A 127 -1.62 10.43 -39.03
CA LEU A 127 -0.36 10.64 -38.34
C LEU A 127 -0.42 11.84 -37.40
N PHE A 128 -1.00 12.97 -37.83
CA PHE A 128 -1.19 14.16 -36.98
C PHE A 128 -2.01 13.81 -35.74
N ARG A 129 -3.13 13.11 -35.93
CA ARG A 129 -4.03 12.70 -34.85
C ARG A 129 -3.32 11.90 -33.77
N ASP A 130 -2.37 11.05 -34.15
CA ASP A 130 -1.63 10.21 -33.20
C ASP A 130 -0.39 10.92 -32.62
N HIS A 131 0.34 11.69 -33.42
CA HIS A 131 1.58 12.36 -32.99
C HIS A 131 1.33 13.58 -32.10
N GLN A 132 0.19 14.27 -32.21
CA GLN A 132 -0.07 15.50 -31.46
C GLN A 132 0.15 15.36 -29.95
N TYR A 133 -0.21 14.22 -29.36
CA TYR A 133 -0.10 13.99 -27.92
C TYR A 133 1.35 14.03 -27.40
N LYS A 134 2.34 13.74 -28.27
CA LYS A 134 3.77 13.86 -27.96
C LYS A 134 4.19 15.31 -27.73
N PHE A 135 3.52 16.25 -28.40
CA PHE A 135 3.85 17.68 -28.39
C PHE A 135 2.93 18.52 -27.49
N CYS A 136 1.89 17.90 -26.90
CA CYS A 136 1.00 18.53 -25.93
C CYS A 136 0.82 17.65 -24.66
N PRO A 137 1.90 17.39 -23.89
CA PRO A 137 1.79 16.65 -22.63
C PRO A 137 0.86 17.37 -21.63
N VAL A 138 0.24 16.60 -20.74
CA VAL A 138 -0.80 17.09 -19.84
C VAL A 138 -0.20 17.89 -18.69
N LYS A 139 -0.84 18.99 -18.32
CA LYS A 139 -0.56 19.71 -17.07
C LYS A 139 -1.36 19.07 -15.94
N ILE A 140 -0.68 18.57 -14.92
CA ILE A 140 -1.28 17.96 -13.73
C ILE A 140 -1.69 19.07 -12.76
N GLN A 141 -2.96 19.11 -12.39
CA GLN A 141 -3.51 20.08 -11.44
C GLN A 141 -3.48 19.52 -10.00
N CYS A 142 -2.93 20.29 -9.07
CA CYS A 142 -2.83 19.99 -7.65
C CYS A 142 -3.63 21.03 -6.87
N SER A 143 -4.96 20.98 -7.03
CA SER A 143 -5.90 21.84 -6.32
C SER A 143 -6.89 21.04 -5.50
N GLN A 144 -7.59 21.72 -4.60
CA GLN A 144 -8.71 21.10 -3.86
C GLN A 144 -9.80 20.57 -4.81
N SER A 145 -10.10 21.34 -5.86
CA SER A 145 -11.09 20.99 -6.90
C SER A 145 -10.67 19.80 -7.79
N HIS A 146 -9.37 19.51 -7.92
CA HIS A 146 -8.85 18.43 -8.76
C HIS A 146 -8.27 17.28 -7.93
N ALA A 147 -9.11 16.72 -7.05
CA ALA A 147 -8.81 15.54 -6.24
C ALA A 147 -8.45 14.30 -7.05
N LEU A 148 -9.15 14.11 -8.16
CA LEU A 148 -9.02 12.98 -9.06
C LEU A 148 -9.15 13.51 -10.48
N GLN A 149 -8.14 13.26 -11.30
CA GLN A 149 -8.09 13.68 -12.69
C GLN A 149 -8.16 12.45 -13.59
N GLU A 150 -9.15 12.42 -14.49
CA GLU A 150 -9.20 11.41 -15.54
C GLU A 150 -8.44 11.91 -16.76
N ILE A 151 -7.34 11.24 -17.10
CA ILE A 151 -6.48 11.59 -18.23
C ILE A 151 -6.60 10.51 -19.28
N ARG A 152 -7.10 10.88 -20.47
CA ARG A 152 -7.28 9.97 -21.61
C ARG A 152 -6.00 9.15 -21.88
N PRO A 153 -6.09 7.85 -22.20
CA PRO A 153 -4.91 7.00 -22.39
C PRO A 153 -3.92 7.47 -23.46
N ARG A 154 -4.41 8.21 -24.47
CA ARG A 154 -3.57 8.77 -25.54
C ARG A 154 -2.76 9.99 -25.11
N CYS A 155 -3.14 10.67 -24.03
CA CYS A 155 -2.39 11.83 -23.55
C CYS A 155 -1.08 11.39 -22.89
N ARG A 156 -0.07 12.27 -22.84
CA ARG A 156 1.23 11.96 -22.24
C ARG A 156 1.33 12.59 -20.85
N LEU A 157 1.62 11.77 -19.85
CA LEU A 157 1.97 12.27 -18.53
C LEU A 157 3.36 12.92 -18.58
N PRO A 158 3.55 14.08 -17.96
CA PRO A 158 4.81 14.85 -17.99
C PRO A 158 5.87 14.26 -17.04
N PHE A 159 6.01 12.93 -17.00
CA PHE A 159 6.96 12.22 -16.15
C PHE A 159 8.30 12.08 -16.86
N GLU A 160 9.32 12.76 -16.35
CA GLU A 160 10.70 12.70 -16.84
C GLU A 160 11.26 11.26 -16.81
N ASP A 161 12.41 11.06 -17.45
CA ASP A 161 13.07 9.75 -17.56
C ASP A 161 13.48 9.17 -16.18
N THR A 162 13.78 10.04 -15.21
CA THR A 162 14.17 9.65 -13.86
C THR A 162 13.01 8.96 -13.13
N ARG A 163 13.17 7.66 -12.87
CA ARG A 163 12.30 6.89 -11.99
C ARG A 163 13.14 6.01 -11.07
N MET A 164 12.88 6.11 -9.78
CA MET A 164 13.54 5.27 -8.77
C MET A 164 12.48 4.58 -7.94
N ARG A 165 12.57 3.26 -7.79
CA ARG A 165 11.68 2.51 -6.92
C ARG A 165 11.95 2.94 -5.47
N LEU A 166 10.95 3.55 -4.83
CA LEU A 166 11.01 3.89 -3.40
C LEU A 166 10.55 2.72 -2.53
N GLY A 167 9.57 1.96 -3.01
CA GLY A 167 9.07 0.79 -2.30
C GLY A 167 8.12 -0.05 -3.13
N SER A 168 8.03 -1.33 -2.80
CA SER A 168 7.03 -2.25 -3.35
C SER A 168 6.53 -3.18 -2.25
N GLY A 169 5.21 -3.33 -2.12
CA GLY A 169 4.62 -4.20 -1.11
C GLY A 169 3.14 -4.48 -1.36
N GLY A 170 2.46 -5.00 -0.33
CA GLY A 170 1.03 -5.33 -0.36
C GLY A 170 0.11 -4.16 -0.69
N PHE A 171 0.61 -2.92 -0.68
CA PHE A 171 -0.16 -1.68 -0.86
C PHE A 171 0.06 -1.00 -2.23
N GLY A 172 0.85 -1.61 -3.12
CA GLY A 172 1.15 -1.07 -4.45
C GLY A 172 2.64 -0.80 -4.64
N ILE A 173 2.96 -0.12 -5.74
CA ILE A 173 4.33 0.27 -6.10
C ILE A 173 4.46 1.78 -5.93
N VAL A 174 5.48 2.23 -5.20
CA VAL A 174 5.79 3.66 -5.03
C VAL A 174 7.11 3.94 -5.74
N ASP A 175 7.06 4.84 -6.72
CA ASP A 175 8.22 5.30 -7.47
C ASP A 175 8.44 6.80 -7.18
N LEU A 176 9.69 7.24 -7.03
CA LEU A 176 10.08 8.64 -7.15
C LEU A 176 9.99 9.01 -8.62
N VAL A 177 9.23 10.06 -8.92
CA VAL A 177 9.04 10.57 -10.28
C VAL A 177 9.36 12.06 -10.30
N GLU A 178 10.10 12.49 -11.32
CA GLU A 178 10.29 13.91 -11.62
C GLU A 178 9.22 14.34 -12.64
N ILE A 179 8.45 15.37 -12.28
CA ILE A 179 7.46 15.99 -13.17
C ILE A 179 8.11 17.18 -13.86
N ALA A 180 7.97 17.25 -15.18
CA ALA A 180 8.61 18.26 -16.00
C ALA A 180 8.27 19.71 -15.56
N PRO A 181 9.21 20.66 -15.71
CA PRO A 181 9.02 22.05 -15.31
C PRO A 181 7.71 22.67 -15.81
N ARG A 182 6.97 23.33 -14.92
CA ARG A 182 5.68 24.00 -15.17
C ARG A 182 4.51 23.08 -15.57
N TYR A 183 4.68 21.76 -15.51
CA TYR A 183 3.61 20.80 -15.77
C TYR A 183 2.91 20.28 -14.50
N LEU A 184 3.43 20.61 -13.31
CA LEU A 184 2.70 20.49 -12.04
C LEU A 184 2.20 21.88 -11.63
N LYS A 185 0.89 22.05 -11.51
CA LYS A 185 0.23 23.34 -11.20
C LYS A 185 -0.46 23.29 -9.84
N PHE A 186 -0.11 24.20 -8.95
CA PHE A 186 -0.78 24.39 -7.67
C PHE A 186 -1.83 25.52 -7.78
N ASP A 187 -2.71 25.67 -6.79
CA ASP A 187 -3.75 26.72 -6.76
C ASP A 187 -3.19 28.15 -6.76
N GLU A 188 -1.95 28.31 -6.29
CA GLU A 188 -1.21 29.56 -6.37
C GLU A 188 -0.41 29.59 -7.69
N ASN A 189 -0.27 30.77 -8.31
CA ASN A 189 0.49 31.01 -9.55
C ASN A 189 2.01 30.69 -9.46
N LEU A 190 2.42 29.87 -8.49
CA LEU A 190 3.73 29.25 -8.38
C LEU A 190 3.95 28.31 -9.56
N GLU A 191 4.63 28.83 -10.58
CA GLU A 191 5.22 27.99 -11.60
C GLU A 191 6.46 27.32 -11.02
N ASN A 192 6.51 25.99 -11.08
CA ASN A 192 7.75 25.25 -10.77
C ASN A 192 8.72 25.41 -11.95
N PRO A 193 9.79 26.22 -11.84
CA PRO A 193 10.70 26.45 -12.95
C PRO A 193 11.62 25.25 -13.22
N ASP A 194 11.74 24.37 -12.22
CA ASP A 194 12.56 23.17 -12.21
C ASP A 194 11.70 21.90 -12.16
N PRO A 195 12.25 20.71 -12.50
CA PRO A 195 11.56 19.45 -12.33
C PRO A 195 11.12 19.24 -10.88
N TYR A 196 9.86 18.89 -10.68
CA TYR A 196 9.29 18.71 -9.35
C TYR A 196 9.28 17.24 -8.96
N ARG A 197 9.91 16.89 -7.84
CA ARG A 197 9.98 15.52 -7.33
C ARG A 197 8.72 15.15 -6.55
N VAL A 198 8.12 14.03 -6.93
CA VAL A 198 6.94 13.47 -6.24
C VAL A 198 7.14 12.00 -5.94
N ALA A 199 6.51 11.52 -4.88
CA ALA A 199 6.30 10.10 -4.69
C ALA A 199 5.00 9.70 -5.41
N CYS A 200 5.09 8.75 -6.32
CA CYS A 200 4.00 8.31 -7.17
C CYS A 200 3.62 6.87 -6.81
N LYS A 201 2.48 6.71 -6.12
CA LYS A 201 1.93 5.38 -5.80
C LYS A 201 1.05 4.93 -6.95
N ARG A 202 1.39 3.79 -7.55
CA ARG A 202 0.75 3.23 -8.74
C ARG A 202 -0.02 1.95 -8.40
N PHE A 203 -1.23 1.88 -8.93
CA PHE A 203 -2.16 0.76 -8.81
C PHE A 203 -2.53 0.27 -10.21
N GLU A 204 -2.48 -1.04 -10.44
CA GLU A 204 -3.09 -1.65 -11.62
C GLU A 204 -4.60 -1.51 -11.55
N ARG A 205 -5.20 -0.89 -12.57
CA ARG A 205 -6.62 -0.57 -12.56
C ARG A 205 -7.49 -1.82 -12.45
N ASP A 206 -7.15 -2.88 -13.17
CA ASP A 206 -7.99 -4.08 -13.21
C ASP A 206 -7.85 -4.94 -11.94
N ASN A 207 -6.66 -4.93 -11.32
CA ASN A 207 -6.34 -5.81 -10.20
C ASN A 207 -6.45 -5.15 -8.82
N ARG A 208 -6.31 -3.82 -8.75
CA ARG A 208 -6.09 -3.06 -7.50
C ARG A 208 -7.01 -1.84 -7.36
N VAL A 209 -8.13 -1.78 -8.10
CA VAL A 209 -9.08 -0.65 -8.02
C VAL A 209 -9.63 -0.44 -6.61
N GLN A 210 -9.95 -1.51 -5.89
CA GLN A 210 -10.51 -1.41 -4.54
C GLN A 210 -9.52 -0.80 -3.55
N ASP A 211 -8.22 -1.15 -3.67
CA ASP A 211 -7.17 -0.57 -2.83
C ASP A 211 -6.98 0.92 -3.14
N PHE A 212 -6.96 1.27 -4.43
CA PHE A 212 -6.90 2.66 -4.88
C PHE A 212 -8.08 3.48 -4.36
N ASP A 213 -9.31 2.97 -4.53
CA ASP A 213 -10.53 3.67 -4.11
C ASP A 213 -10.58 3.83 -2.59
N LYS A 214 -10.18 2.80 -1.84
CA LYS A 214 -10.12 2.85 -0.37
C LYS A 214 -9.11 3.90 0.09
N GLU A 215 -7.89 3.87 -0.44
CA GLU A 215 -6.84 4.81 -0.07
C GLU A 215 -7.20 6.24 -0.45
N LEU A 216 -7.66 6.46 -1.69
CA LEU A 216 -8.08 7.77 -2.17
C LEU A 216 -9.26 8.31 -1.36
N LYS A 217 -10.22 7.46 -0.96
CA LYS A 217 -11.32 7.86 -0.08
C LYS A 217 -10.81 8.34 1.27
N ASN A 218 -9.91 7.61 1.91
CA ASN A 218 -9.33 8.00 3.19
C ASN A 218 -8.58 9.34 3.09
N LEU A 219 -7.77 9.50 2.04
CA LEU A 219 -6.98 10.69 1.78
C LEU A 219 -7.83 11.92 1.44
N LYS A 220 -8.90 11.75 0.65
CA LYS A 220 -9.88 12.82 0.38
C LYS A 220 -10.45 13.38 1.68
N ARG A 221 -10.84 12.52 2.62
CA ARG A 221 -11.36 12.95 3.93
C ARG A 221 -10.36 13.80 4.71
N PHE A 222 -9.08 13.45 4.72
CA PHE A 222 -8.06 14.25 5.40
C PHE A 222 -7.87 15.62 4.73
N ARG A 223 -7.90 15.63 3.40
CA ARG A 223 -7.74 16.86 2.62
C ARG A 223 -8.96 17.79 2.69
N ASP A 224 -10.14 17.23 2.89
CA ASP A 224 -11.39 18.00 3.03
C ASP A 224 -11.66 18.40 4.48
N ALA A 225 -10.84 17.93 5.43
CA ALA A 225 -10.95 18.32 6.83
C ALA A 225 -10.66 19.82 7.04
N THR A 226 -11.43 20.48 7.90
CA THR A 226 -11.27 21.91 8.21
C THR A 226 -10.12 22.17 9.18
N ASN A 227 -9.72 21.17 9.95
CA ASN A 227 -8.70 21.24 10.99
C ASN A 227 -7.52 20.29 10.71
N LYS A 228 -6.91 20.41 9.53
CA LYS A 228 -5.84 19.50 9.05
C LYS A 228 -4.65 19.46 10.02
N ASP A 229 -4.12 18.27 10.27
CA ASP A 229 -2.86 18.09 10.98
C ASP A 229 -1.70 17.98 9.98
N GLU A 230 -0.65 18.74 10.27
CA GLU A 230 0.56 18.85 9.46
C GLU A 230 1.48 17.61 9.51
N HIS A 231 1.28 16.70 10.47
CA HIS A 231 2.02 15.46 10.63
C HIS A 231 1.25 14.25 10.06
N ILE A 232 0.25 14.51 9.21
CA ILE A 232 -0.45 13.52 8.39
C ILE A 232 -0.14 13.80 6.92
N LEU A 233 0.41 12.81 6.21
CA LEU A 233 0.76 12.95 4.80
C LEU A 233 -0.48 13.26 3.96
N GLN A 234 -0.45 14.41 3.28
CA GLN A 234 -1.45 14.79 2.30
C GLN A 234 -0.99 14.39 0.90
N TYR A 235 -1.92 13.95 0.07
CA TYR A 235 -1.67 13.76 -1.35
C TYR A 235 -1.84 15.09 -2.11
N LEU A 236 -1.10 15.26 -3.20
CA LEU A 236 -1.20 16.41 -4.09
C LEU A 236 -2.40 16.27 -5.04
N THR A 237 -2.54 15.12 -5.67
CA THR A 237 -3.66 14.78 -6.56
C THR A 237 -3.67 13.28 -6.87
N ALA A 238 -4.75 12.77 -7.44
CA ALA A 238 -4.83 11.42 -7.99
C ALA A 238 -5.14 11.47 -9.49
N ILE A 239 -4.65 10.47 -10.23
CA ILE A 239 -4.74 10.41 -11.69
C ILE A 239 -5.22 9.03 -12.10
N GLN A 240 -6.26 8.99 -12.94
CA GLN A 240 -6.64 7.79 -13.69
C GLN A 240 -6.08 7.92 -15.10
N HIS A 241 -5.11 7.08 -15.48
CA HIS A 241 -4.52 7.13 -16.80
C HIS A 241 -4.09 5.74 -17.33
N GLY A 242 -4.67 5.36 -18.48
CA GLY A 242 -4.38 4.07 -19.13
C GLY A 242 -4.70 2.88 -18.21
N PRO A 243 -3.81 1.87 -18.10
CA PRO A 243 -4.05 0.68 -17.27
C PRO A 243 -3.79 0.92 -15.77
N TYR A 244 -3.47 2.16 -15.37
CA TYR A 244 -3.07 2.47 -14.01
C TYR A 244 -3.89 3.59 -13.39
N ASN A 245 -3.97 3.54 -12.07
CA ASN A 245 -4.38 4.65 -11.22
C ASN A 245 -3.16 5.09 -10.40
N TYR A 246 -3.03 6.39 -10.18
CA TYR A 246 -1.89 6.99 -9.49
C TYR A 246 -2.39 7.88 -8.37
N ILE A 247 -1.70 7.85 -7.23
CA ILE A 247 -1.82 8.85 -6.17
C ILE A 247 -0.46 9.53 -6.06
N ILE A 248 -0.45 10.85 -6.22
CA ILE A 248 0.75 11.68 -6.22
C ILE A 248 0.89 12.31 -4.83
N PHE A 249 2.03 12.09 -4.18
CA PHE A 249 2.36 12.64 -2.87
C PHE A 249 3.58 13.56 -2.96
N PRO A 250 3.73 14.51 -2.02
CA PRO A 250 5.01 15.14 -1.76
C PRO A 250 6.10 14.08 -1.57
N TYR A 251 7.29 14.33 -2.08
CA TYR A 251 8.43 13.45 -1.87
C TYR A 251 9.09 13.76 -0.52
N ALA A 252 9.32 12.72 0.29
CA ALA A 252 10.03 12.83 1.56
C ALA A 252 11.55 12.75 1.33
N GLU A 253 12.22 13.89 1.22
CA GLU A 253 13.64 13.92 0.83
C GLU A 253 14.57 13.32 1.87
N LYS A 254 14.10 13.21 3.13
CA LYS A 254 14.88 12.66 4.25
C LYS A 254 14.64 11.16 4.46
N GLY A 255 13.81 10.52 3.63
CA GLY A 255 13.47 9.10 3.74
C GLY A 255 12.38 8.82 4.76
N ASP A 256 12.37 7.63 5.33
CA ASP A 256 11.45 7.20 6.39
C ASP A 256 12.18 6.97 7.73
N LEU A 257 11.41 6.80 8.80
CA LEU A 257 11.93 6.62 10.14
C LEU A 257 12.70 5.31 10.30
N ASN A 258 12.39 4.27 9.53
CA ASN A 258 13.17 3.02 9.57
C ASN A 258 14.61 3.28 9.08
N HIS A 259 14.76 3.96 7.94
CA HIS A 259 16.08 4.37 7.46
C HIS A 259 16.80 5.28 8.46
N PHE A 260 16.09 6.21 9.10
CA PHE A 260 16.69 7.08 10.12
C PHE A 260 17.22 6.29 11.32
N LEU A 261 16.42 5.35 11.86
CA LEU A 261 16.79 4.54 13.02
C LEU A 261 17.92 3.54 12.73
N LEU A 262 18.18 3.26 11.45
CA LEU A 262 19.25 2.37 11.00
C LEU A 262 20.41 3.15 10.33
N ASP A 263 20.55 4.44 10.63
CA ASP A 263 21.61 5.32 10.13
C ASP A 263 21.78 5.24 8.61
N GLY A 264 20.65 5.28 7.90
CA GLY A 264 20.53 5.20 6.46
C GLY A 264 20.43 3.79 5.91
N ASN A 265 20.74 2.74 6.68
CA ASN A 265 20.74 1.33 6.24
C ASN A 265 21.45 1.10 4.90
N GLY A 266 22.51 1.88 4.63
CA GLY A 266 23.24 1.88 3.35
C GLY A 266 22.56 2.62 2.19
N SER A 267 21.33 3.13 2.36
CA SER A 267 20.61 3.94 1.38
C SER A 267 21.14 5.37 1.28
N TYR A 268 21.68 5.92 2.36
CA TYR A 268 22.32 7.24 2.39
C TYR A 268 23.35 7.35 3.52
N ASP A 269 24.21 8.36 3.45
CA ASP A 269 25.09 8.77 4.56
C ASP A 269 24.29 9.64 5.55
N PRO A 270 24.11 9.22 6.82
CA PRO A 270 23.34 9.95 7.81
C PRO A 270 23.94 11.33 8.13
N HIS A 271 25.25 11.53 8.03
CA HIS A 271 25.88 12.84 8.26
C HIS A 271 25.64 13.82 7.11
N VAL A 272 25.46 13.31 5.89
CA VAL A 272 25.04 14.14 4.75
C VAL A 272 23.55 14.45 4.84
N GLN A 273 22.75 13.44 5.22
CA GLN A 273 21.31 13.56 5.25
C GLN A 273 20.83 14.38 6.46
N PHE A 274 21.51 14.31 7.60
CA PHE A 274 21.17 15.05 8.81
C PHE A 274 22.44 15.67 9.43
N PRO A 275 23.00 16.71 8.79
CA PRO A 275 24.34 17.24 9.13
C PRO A 275 24.44 17.88 10.51
N ASN A 276 23.30 18.26 11.10
CA ASN A 276 23.24 18.94 12.39
C ASN A 276 22.89 18.01 13.54
N ILE A 277 22.89 16.68 13.32
CA ILE A 277 22.73 15.73 14.42
C ILE A 277 24.00 15.76 15.27
N PRO A 278 23.88 15.98 16.60
CA PRO A 278 25.02 16.01 17.50
C PRO A 278 25.68 14.63 17.62
N ALA A 279 26.88 14.59 18.18
CA ALA A 279 27.60 13.34 18.45
C ALA A 279 26.78 12.39 19.33
N GLN A 280 27.09 11.09 19.28
CA GLN A 280 26.50 10.12 20.20
C GLN A 280 26.86 10.47 21.65
N GLY A 281 25.87 10.38 22.54
CA GLY A 281 26.00 10.74 23.97
C GLY A 281 25.68 12.20 24.29
N ASP A 282 25.50 13.07 23.31
CA ASP A 282 25.04 14.44 23.54
C ASP A 282 23.53 14.47 23.81
N SER A 283 23.13 15.00 24.97
CA SER A 283 21.74 15.06 25.40
C SER A 283 20.88 16.06 24.61
N CYS A 284 21.49 16.94 23.81
CA CYS A 284 20.74 17.89 22.98
C CYS A 284 19.91 17.19 21.88
N ILE A 285 20.15 15.90 21.59
CA ILE A 285 19.34 15.13 20.65
C ILE A 285 17.93 14.78 21.17
N PHE A 286 17.75 14.69 22.50
CA PHE A 286 16.50 14.19 23.07
C PHE A 286 15.32 15.09 22.74
N LYS A 287 15.48 16.41 22.92
CA LYS A 287 14.38 17.36 22.74
C LYS A 287 13.87 17.43 21.29
N PRO A 288 14.72 17.50 20.24
CA PRO A 288 14.28 17.41 18.85
C PRO A 288 13.54 16.11 18.50
N LEU A 289 14.03 14.95 18.97
CA LEU A 289 13.34 13.67 18.76
C LEU A 289 11.98 13.62 19.47
N LEU A 290 11.94 14.04 20.74
CA LEU A 290 10.72 14.05 21.54
C LEU A 290 9.69 15.05 21.02
N HIS A 291 10.13 16.16 20.45
CA HIS A 291 9.23 17.08 19.74
C HIS A 291 8.50 16.35 18.62
N GLN A 292 9.23 15.66 17.72
CA GLN A 292 8.60 14.90 16.63
C GLN A 292 7.71 13.77 17.17
N CYS A 293 8.15 13.04 18.20
CA CYS A 293 7.32 12.01 18.84
C CYS A 293 6.01 12.59 19.39
N TRP A 294 6.07 13.74 20.06
CA TRP A 294 4.90 14.42 20.61
C TRP A 294 3.94 14.90 19.51
N MET A 295 4.48 15.42 18.41
CA MET A 295 3.68 15.80 17.24
C MET A 295 3.03 14.59 16.57
N LEU A 296 3.72 13.45 16.44
CA LEU A 296 3.12 12.20 15.99
C LEU A 296 1.99 11.72 16.92
N ALA A 297 2.16 11.83 18.24
CA ALA A 297 1.10 11.52 19.18
C ALA A 297 -0.10 12.47 19.06
N SER A 298 0.15 13.75 18.73
CA SER A 298 -0.90 14.72 18.40
C SER A 298 -1.65 14.35 17.12
N ALA A 299 -0.93 14.00 16.05
CA ALA A 299 -1.53 13.57 14.80
C ALA A 299 -2.33 12.27 14.94
N LEU A 300 -1.87 11.34 15.77
CA LEU A 300 -2.63 10.13 16.06
C LEU A 300 -3.92 10.43 16.85
N GLU A 301 -3.89 11.43 17.74
CA GLU A 301 -5.09 11.93 18.43
C GLU A 301 -6.08 12.55 17.46
N TRP A 302 -5.58 13.35 16.52
CA TRP A 302 -6.37 13.90 15.42
C TRP A 302 -6.99 12.80 14.56
N LEU A 303 -6.23 11.78 14.13
CA LEU A 303 -6.78 10.64 13.40
C LEU A 303 -7.89 9.95 14.20
N HIS A 304 -7.67 9.71 15.49
CA HIS A 304 -8.57 8.90 16.31
C HIS A 304 -9.87 9.58 16.68
N ASN A 305 -9.88 10.91 16.82
CA ASN A 305 -11.03 11.66 17.35
C ASN A 305 -11.26 13.05 16.74
N GLY A 306 -10.36 13.54 15.90
CA GLY A 306 -10.29 14.96 15.54
C GLY A 306 -10.55 15.29 14.07
N ILE A 307 -10.84 14.34 13.19
CA ILE A 307 -11.03 14.66 11.76
C ILE A 307 -12.38 15.36 11.58
N GLN A 308 -12.39 16.67 11.35
CA GLN A 308 -13.62 17.45 11.19
C GLN A 308 -13.91 17.76 9.72
N ILE A 309 -15.03 17.27 9.18
CA ILE A 309 -15.47 17.51 7.81
C ILE A 309 -16.87 18.13 7.84
N GLY A 310 -16.94 19.45 7.63
CA GLY A 310 -18.18 20.20 7.86
C GLY A 310 -18.69 20.01 9.29
N PRO A 311 -19.96 19.64 9.50
CA PRO A 311 -20.51 19.39 10.84
C PRO A 311 -20.13 18.02 11.41
N GLU A 312 -19.61 17.09 10.60
CA GLU A 312 -19.34 15.72 11.02
C GLU A 312 -17.91 15.54 11.54
N THR A 313 -17.77 14.78 12.62
CA THR A 313 -16.48 14.30 13.11
C THR A 313 -16.27 12.85 12.65
N PHE A 314 -15.08 12.54 12.14
CA PHE A 314 -14.67 11.21 11.75
C PHE A 314 -13.59 10.67 12.68
N ARG A 315 -13.61 9.35 12.88
CA ARG A 315 -12.58 8.60 13.61
C ARG A 315 -11.87 7.67 12.65
N CYS A 316 -10.55 7.63 12.72
CA CYS A 316 -9.69 6.80 11.91
C CYS A 316 -8.84 5.88 12.79
N ALA A 317 -8.71 4.62 12.41
CA ALA A 317 -7.66 3.73 12.89
C ALA A 317 -6.68 3.47 11.75
N HIS A 318 -5.39 3.66 12.00
CA HIS A 318 -4.36 3.52 10.96
C HIS A 318 -4.09 2.05 10.62
N MET A 319 -3.93 1.23 11.66
CA MET A 319 -3.70 -0.22 11.65
C MET A 319 -2.33 -0.71 11.17
N ASP A 320 -1.40 0.19 10.89
CA ASP A 320 -0.06 -0.16 10.36
C ASP A 320 0.98 0.89 10.74
N ILE A 321 0.89 1.39 11.98
CA ILE A 321 1.92 2.29 12.49
C ILE A 321 3.21 1.49 12.66
N LYS A 322 4.26 1.92 11.97
CA LYS A 322 5.60 1.35 11.99
C LYS A 322 6.58 2.37 11.42
N PRO A 323 7.90 2.21 11.63
CA PRO A 323 8.88 3.18 11.17
C PRO A 323 8.85 3.41 9.64
N ASP A 324 8.60 2.38 8.83
CA ASP A 324 8.50 2.54 7.36
C ASP A 324 7.35 3.46 6.92
N ASN A 325 6.29 3.56 7.73
CA ASN A 325 5.09 4.34 7.42
C ASN A 325 5.15 5.74 8.06
N ILE A 326 6.29 6.14 8.62
CA ILE A 326 6.56 7.49 9.13
C ILE A 326 7.62 8.11 8.23
N LEU A 327 7.22 9.04 7.37
CA LEU A 327 8.13 9.72 6.45
C LEU A 327 8.76 10.94 7.11
N ILE A 328 9.96 11.32 6.66
CA ILE A 328 10.67 12.50 7.14
C ILE A 328 10.74 13.53 6.02
N MET A 329 9.99 14.61 6.20
CA MET A 329 9.96 15.76 5.30
C MET A 329 11.11 16.71 5.64
N LYS A 330 11.60 17.44 4.63
CA LYS A 330 12.55 18.53 4.86
C LYS A 330 11.90 19.62 5.73
N ASP A 331 12.61 20.01 6.78
CA ASP A 331 12.25 21.12 7.65
C ASP A 331 13.54 21.81 8.09
N ALA A 332 13.71 23.07 7.71
CA ALA A 332 14.91 23.84 8.03
C ALA A 332 15.03 24.18 9.52
N SER A 333 13.92 24.11 10.27
CA SER A 333 13.88 24.39 11.71
C SER A 333 14.19 23.17 12.59
N SER A 334 14.27 21.98 11.99
CA SER A 334 14.45 20.71 12.71
C SER A 334 15.68 19.95 12.23
N ILE A 335 16.58 19.63 13.17
CA ILE A 335 17.78 18.82 12.87
C ILE A 335 17.46 17.36 12.52
N VAL A 336 16.26 16.88 12.87
CA VAL A 336 15.76 15.52 12.57
C VAL A 336 14.64 15.53 11.52
N GLY A 337 14.42 16.67 10.85
CA GLY A 337 13.32 16.87 9.91
C GLY A 337 11.93 16.87 10.57
N LYS A 338 10.89 16.84 9.74
CA LYS A 338 9.48 16.80 10.18
C LYS A 338 8.87 15.43 9.87
N TRP A 339 8.37 14.75 10.90
CA TRP A 339 7.87 13.38 10.78
C TRP A 339 6.38 13.38 10.44
N VAL A 340 5.98 12.63 9.41
CA VAL A 340 4.59 12.56 8.96
C VAL A 340 4.12 11.12 8.83
N ILE A 341 2.93 10.82 9.35
CA ILE A 341 2.30 9.50 9.22
C ILE A 341 1.80 9.33 7.78
N SER A 342 2.07 8.16 7.19
CA SER A 342 1.77 7.83 5.80
C SER A 342 1.19 6.42 5.64
N ASP A 343 0.79 6.08 4.41
CA ASP A 343 0.20 4.79 4.02
C ASP A 343 -1.13 4.44 4.69
N PHE A 344 -2.19 5.08 4.19
CA PHE A 344 -3.55 4.90 4.68
C PHE A 344 -4.34 3.82 3.91
N GLY A 345 -3.65 2.93 3.18
CA GLY A 345 -4.27 1.91 2.32
C GLY A 345 -5.14 0.91 3.09
N ILE A 346 -4.75 0.55 4.32
CA ILE A 346 -5.56 -0.32 5.18
C ILE A 346 -6.37 0.41 6.25
N SER A 347 -6.18 1.71 6.43
CA SER A 347 -6.86 2.48 7.46
C SER A 347 -8.38 2.44 7.32
N ILE A 348 -9.07 2.56 8.46
CA ILE A 348 -10.52 2.48 8.54
C ILE A 348 -11.05 3.73 9.20
N GLN A 349 -12.02 4.35 8.53
CA GLN A 349 -12.65 5.60 8.96
C GLN A 349 -14.16 5.43 9.12
N GLN A 350 -14.70 5.92 10.23
CA GLN A 350 -16.13 5.89 10.54
C GLN A 350 -16.61 7.25 11.09
N PRO A 351 -17.86 7.67 10.79
CA PRO A 351 -18.46 8.83 11.43
C PRO A 351 -18.56 8.65 12.94
N ALA A 352 -18.41 9.73 13.68
CA ALA A 352 -18.66 9.76 15.12
C ALA A 352 -20.18 9.89 15.38
N VAL A 353 -20.93 8.79 15.22
CA VAL A 353 -22.36 8.78 15.56
C VAL A 353 -22.54 8.83 17.07
N ASP A 354 -23.46 9.68 17.53
CA ASP A 354 -23.82 9.89 18.95
C ASP A 354 -24.81 8.81 19.41
N ILE A 355 -24.34 7.55 19.49
CA ILE A 355 -25.13 6.48 20.11
C ILE A 355 -24.57 6.23 21.51
N SER A 356 -25.43 6.57 22.46
CA SER A 356 -25.29 6.58 23.89
C SER A 356 -24.73 5.29 24.53
N TYR A 357 -23.94 5.51 25.58
CA TYR A 357 -23.75 4.70 26.78
C TYR A 357 -23.07 3.31 26.70
N TYR A 358 -22.83 2.69 25.54
CA TYR A 358 -22.19 1.35 25.51
C TYR A 358 -21.04 1.14 24.51
N GLN A 359 -20.56 2.17 23.81
CA GLN A 359 -19.46 2.02 22.85
C GLN A 359 -18.30 3.00 23.04
N GLN A 360 -17.54 2.82 24.13
CA GLN A 360 -16.13 3.26 24.20
C GLN A 360 -15.20 2.44 23.28
N TRP A 361 -15.75 1.53 22.46
CA TRP A 361 -14.99 0.50 21.80
C TRP A 361 -14.32 1.01 20.51
N THR A 362 -13.04 0.67 20.40
CA THR A 362 -12.24 0.50 19.17
C THR A 362 -13.11 0.22 17.94
N ILE A 363 -12.79 0.82 16.79
CA ILE A 363 -13.38 0.41 15.50
C ILE A 363 -13.21 -1.11 15.41
N ARG A 364 -14.31 -1.86 15.50
CA ARG A 364 -14.27 -3.32 15.62
C ARG A 364 -14.00 -3.92 14.24
N ILE A 365 -12.92 -4.66 14.09
CA ILE A 365 -12.53 -5.30 12.83
C ILE A 365 -11.82 -6.62 13.09
N ASP A 366 -12.01 -7.54 12.15
CA ASP A 366 -11.31 -8.81 12.14
C ASP A 366 -9.80 -8.58 11.95
N PRO A 367 -8.94 -9.31 12.69
CA PRO A 367 -7.50 -9.21 12.53
C PRO A 367 -7.07 -9.54 11.10
N ILE A 368 -6.36 -8.60 10.46
CA ILE A 368 -5.97 -8.67 9.05
C ILE A 368 -4.65 -9.42 8.85
N ARG A 369 -3.80 -9.56 9.88
CA ARG A 369 -2.41 -10.05 9.75
C ARG A 369 -2.07 -11.18 10.71
N LEU A 370 -1.22 -12.10 10.26
CA LEU A 370 -0.84 -13.31 11.00
C LEU A 370 0.32 -13.07 11.99
N ARG A 371 1.32 -12.22 11.67
CA ARG A 371 2.48 -11.85 12.51
C ARG A 371 3.10 -10.52 12.06
N GLY A 372 3.83 -9.84 12.95
CA GLY A 372 4.61 -8.63 12.67
C GLY A 372 5.10 -7.93 13.94
N THR A 373 6.30 -7.36 13.92
CA THR A 373 7.02 -6.75 15.07
C THR A 373 6.15 -5.78 15.86
N TYR A 374 5.43 -4.90 15.17
CA TYR A 374 4.62 -3.83 15.75
C TYR A 374 3.17 -4.24 16.04
N LEU A 375 2.77 -5.49 15.72
CA LEU A 375 1.39 -5.93 15.92
C LEU A 375 1.09 -6.10 17.42
N PRO A 376 -0.07 -5.60 17.88
CA PRO A 376 -0.48 -5.78 19.25
C PRO A 376 -0.92 -7.23 19.50
N PRO A 377 -0.92 -7.69 20.77
CA PRO A 377 -1.26 -9.07 21.11
C PRO A 377 -2.66 -9.47 20.64
N GLU A 378 -3.63 -8.55 20.67
CA GLU A 378 -4.99 -8.82 20.20
C GLU A 378 -5.14 -8.97 18.68
N ALA A 379 -4.11 -8.65 17.90
CA ALA A 379 -4.13 -8.80 16.45
C ALA A 379 -3.83 -10.24 15.99
N ILE A 380 -3.36 -11.13 16.88
CA ILE A 380 -3.07 -12.52 16.53
C ILE A 380 -4.28 -13.41 16.87
N ARG A 381 -4.77 -14.15 15.87
CA ARG A 381 -5.73 -15.25 16.08
C ARG A 381 -5.05 -16.40 16.81
N LEU A 382 -5.44 -16.65 18.06
CA LEU A 382 -5.34 -17.98 18.67
C LEU A 382 -6.61 -18.77 18.28
N GLY A 383 -6.46 -20.03 17.87
CA GLY A 383 -7.52 -20.81 17.22
C GLY A 383 -8.84 -20.96 18.00
N ALA A 384 -9.91 -21.25 17.24
CA ALA A 384 -11.23 -21.74 17.68
C ALA A 384 -11.80 -21.13 18.97
N GLY A 385 -11.92 -19.80 19.02
CA GLY A 385 -12.60 -19.12 20.11
C GLY A 385 -12.41 -17.63 20.03
N ALA A 386 -12.88 -16.99 18.94
CA ALA A 386 -13.05 -15.55 18.99
C ALA A 386 -14.09 -15.27 20.08
N VAL A 387 -13.65 -14.79 21.24
CA VAL A 387 -14.56 -14.22 22.23
C VAL A 387 -15.21 -13.02 21.55
N PRO A 388 -16.55 -12.94 21.47
CA PRO A 388 -17.23 -11.78 20.88
C PRO A 388 -16.78 -10.50 21.61
N GLY A 389 -15.90 -9.69 21.00
CA GLY A 389 -15.39 -8.46 21.61
C GLY A 389 -13.90 -8.15 21.45
N GLN A 390 -13.06 -9.09 21.02
CA GLN A 390 -11.65 -8.78 20.68
C GLN A 390 -11.58 -7.94 19.40
N THR A 391 -11.04 -6.73 19.50
CA THR A 391 -11.14 -5.69 18.47
C THR A 391 -9.79 -5.01 18.24
N VAL A 392 -9.20 -5.22 17.06
CA VAL A 392 -8.02 -4.46 16.61
C VAL A 392 -8.50 -3.11 16.08
N GLY A 393 -7.77 -2.02 16.29
CA GLY A 393 -8.11 -0.71 15.73
C GLY A 393 -7.33 0.39 16.45
N ARG A 394 -8.00 1.47 16.89
CA ARG A 394 -7.32 2.62 17.54
C ARG A 394 -6.39 2.23 18.69
N LYS A 395 -6.78 1.30 19.57
CA LYS A 395 -5.91 0.83 20.67
C LYS A 395 -4.69 0.04 20.17
N GLY A 396 -4.81 -0.64 19.03
CA GLY A 396 -3.69 -1.27 18.34
C GLY A 396 -2.69 -0.25 17.80
N ASP A 397 -3.16 0.90 17.29
CA ASP A 397 -2.27 2.00 16.89
C ASP A 397 -1.47 2.54 18.08
N ILE A 398 -2.06 2.60 19.29
CA ILE A 398 -1.36 3.04 20.51
C ILE A 398 -0.23 2.08 20.89
N TRP A 399 -0.46 0.76 20.80
CA TRP A 399 0.57 -0.25 21.00
C TRP A 399 1.70 -0.10 19.98
N SER A 400 1.32 -0.01 18.70
CA SER A 400 2.26 0.13 17.58
C SER A 400 3.11 1.41 17.73
N TYR A 401 2.50 2.52 18.14
CA TYR A 401 3.21 3.75 18.48
C TYR A 401 4.17 3.53 19.66
N GLY A 402 3.77 2.83 20.72
CA GLY A 402 4.66 2.52 21.85
C GLY A 402 5.91 1.74 21.43
N CYS A 403 5.75 0.82 20.49
CA CYS A 403 6.87 0.09 19.89
C CYS A 403 7.81 1.05 19.14
N VAL A 404 7.29 1.89 18.25
CA VAL A 404 8.10 2.91 17.55
C VAL A 404 8.78 3.86 18.54
N PHE A 405 8.07 4.33 19.57
CA PHE A 405 8.59 5.25 20.58
C PHE A 405 9.74 4.65 21.39
N SER A 406 9.75 3.33 21.56
CA SER A 406 10.86 2.61 22.20
C SER A 406 12.08 2.45 21.28
N GLU A 407 11.89 2.26 19.98
CA GLU A 407 13.02 2.22 19.03
C GLU A 407 13.65 3.60 18.83
N VAL A 408 12.85 4.67 18.86
CA VAL A 408 13.38 6.04 18.89
C VAL A 408 14.20 6.29 20.16
N LEU A 409 13.78 5.78 21.33
CA LEU A 409 14.58 5.85 22.55
C LEU A 409 15.89 5.07 22.41
N ALA A 410 15.84 3.86 21.84
CA ALA A 410 17.04 3.05 21.59
C ALA A 410 18.05 3.78 20.70
N TRP A 411 17.56 4.43 19.64
CA TRP A 411 18.40 5.26 18.78
C TRP A 411 18.91 6.53 19.48
N ALA A 412 18.08 7.17 20.31
CA ALA A 412 18.50 8.35 21.06
C ALA A 412 19.66 8.05 22.02
N VAL A 413 19.67 6.86 22.63
CA VAL A 413 20.70 6.43 23.59
C VAL A 413 21.93 5.86 22.88
N GLY A 414 21.75 5.03 21.84
CA GLY A 414 22.82 4.23 21.25
C GLY A 414 22.98 4.35 19.72
N ARG A 415 22.27 5.28 19.07
CA ARG A 415 22.18 5.40 17.60
C ARG A 415 21.77 4.06 16.96
N GLN A 416 22.18 3.77 15.73
CA GLN A 416 21.91 2.49 15.08
C GLN A 416 22.27 1.29 15.98
N GLN A 417 23.41 1.31 16.66
CA GLN A 417 23.83 0.19 17.52
C GLN A 417 22.83 -0.07 18.65
N GLY A 418 22.28 0.98 19.26
CA GLY A 418 21.26 0.85 20.29
C GLY A 418 19.98 0.19 19.78
N VAL A 419 19.59 0.49 18.53
CA VAL A 419 18.44 -0.15 17.87
C VAL A 419 18.73 -1.63 17.58
N ASP A 420 19.90 -1.93 17.04
CA ASP A 420 20.34 -3.30 16.72
C ASP A 420 20.44 -4.18 17.99
N ASP A 421 21.00 -3.64 19.07
CA ASP A 421 21.10 -4.32 20.36
C ASP A 421 19.71 -4.58 20.95
N PHE A 422 18.81 -3.59 20.86
CA PHE A 422 17.45 -3.74 21.34
C PHE A 422 16.66 -4.76 20.52
N LEU A 423 16.81 -4.77 19.19
CA LEU A 423 16.23 -5.78 18.30
C LEU A 423 16.76 -7.18 18.65
N THR A 424 18.07 -7.33 18.80
CA THR A 424 18.71 -8.61 19.13
C THR A 424 18.21 -9.17 20.46
N SER A 425 18.06 -8.29 21.46
CA SER A 425 17.49 -8.62 22.77
C SER A 425 16.02 -9.07 22.69
N ARG A 426 15.23 -8.48 21.78
CA ARG A 426 13.85 -8.91 21.54
C ARG A 426 13.77 -10.25 20.81
N GLU A 427 14.54 -10.45 19.74
CA GLU A 427 14.50 -11.69 18.94
C GLU A 427 14.76 -12.95 19.80
N GLY A 428 15.77 -12.87 20.67
CA GLY A 428 16.19 -13.96 21.55
C GLY A 428 16.37 -15.29 20.80
N GLU A 429 16.13 -16.40 21.50
CA GLU A 429 16.23 -17.76 20.93
C GLU A 429 15.02 -18.13 20.06
N THR A 430 13.90 -17.42 20.22
CA THR A 430 12.64 -17.72 19.53
C THR A 430 12.61 -17.29 18.06
N GLY A 431 13.56 -16.43 17.64
CA GLY A 431 13.59 -15.86 16.30
C GLY A 431 12.44 -14.90 15.97
N ASN A 432 11.67 -14.45 16.98
CA ASN A 432 10.57 -13.49 16.83
C ASN A 432 10.87 -12.23 17.63
N ASP A 433 10.88 -11.07 16.97
CA ASP A 433 11.20 -9.75 17.52
C ASP A 433 9.99 -8.98 18.09
N SER A 434 8.83 -9.62 18.19
CA SER A 434 7.60 -9.02 18.73
C SER A 434 7.80 -8.43 20.13
N PHE A 435 7.16 -7.30 20.42
CA PHE A 435 7.21 -6.62 21.73
C PHE A 435 6.49 -7.36 22.86
N TRP A 436 5.74 -8.40 22.53
CA TRP A 436 5.04 -9.25 23.48
C TRP A 436 5.38 -10.71 23.23
N GLU A 437 5.09 -11.54 24.23
CA GLU A 437 5.26 -12.99 24.18
C GLU A 437 4.06 -13.68 24.83
N GLN A 438 3.86 -14.94 24.48
CA GLN A 438 2.87 -15.76 25.16
C GLN A 438 3.44 -16.25 26.49
N GLY A 439 2.66 -16.21 27.56
CA GLY A 439 3.07 -16.84 28.82
C GLY A 439 3.42 -18.32 28.61
N THR A 440 4.50 -18.77 29.23
CA THR A 440 4.87 -20.19 29.27
C THR A 440 4.28 -20.85 30.51
N ALA A 441 3.86 -22.11 30.40
CA ALA A 441 3.31 -22.91 31.52
C ALA A 441 4.25 -23.06 32.74
N LEU A 442 5.54 -22.75 32.58
CA LEU A 442 6.55 -22.73 33.64
C LEU A 442 6.59 -21.42 34.45
N SER A 443 5.80 -20.41 34.07
CA SER A 443 5.74 -19.14 34.80
C SER A 443 4.80 -19.30 36.01
N LEU A 444 5.27 -18.99 37.22
CA LEU A 444 4.48 -18.93 38.47
C LEU A 444 3.43 -17.80 38.48
N ALA A 445 3.07 -17.27 37.29
CA ALA A 445 2.10 -16.20 37.14
C ALA A 445 0.67 -16.78 37.14
N PRO A 446 -0.34 -16.04 37.64
CA PRO A 446 -1.71 -16.54 37.81
C PRO A 446 -2.40 -17.05 36.53
N GLU A 447 -1.92 -16.65 35.34
CA GLU A 447 -2.56 -16.92 34.05
C GLU A 447 -1.51 -17.36 33.00
N PRO A 448 -1.10 -18.64 32.94
CA PRO A 448 0.01 -19.15 32.14
C PRO A 448 -0.18 -19.10 30.61
N HIS A 449 -1.32 -18.60 30.11
CA HIS A 449 -1.63 -18.52 28.67
C HIS A 449 -1.90 -17.11 28.16
N ASN A 450 -1.91 -16.09 29.03
CA ASN A 450 -2.17 -14.73 28.59
C ASN A 450 -0.93 -14.10 27.95
N PRO A 451 -1.13 -13.23 26.93
CA PRO A 451 -0.04 -12.44 26.39
C PRO A 451 0.55 -11.57 27.50
N ARG A 452 1.87 -11.34 27.45
CA ARG A 452 2.56 -10.41 28.34
C ARG A 452 3.57 -9.57 27.57
N LEU A 453 3.95 -8.43 28.13
CA LEU A 453 5.09 -7.66 27.59
C LEU A 453 6.32 -8.57 27.65
N ARG A 454 7.10 -8.62 26.56
CA ARG A 454 8.29 -9.47 26.50
C ARG A 454 9.27 -9.07 27.61
N SER A 455 9.81 -10.05 28.33
CA SER A 455 10.71 -9.79 29.46
C SER A 455 11.92 -8.95 29.05
N SER A 456 12.52 -9.24 27.89
CA SER A 456 13.66 -8.47 27.39
C SER A 456 13.32 -7.00 27.09
N VAL A 457 12.07 -6.69 26.72
CA VAL A 457 11.62 -5.28 26.58
C VAL A 457 11.48 -4.63 27.95
N ALA A 458 10.85 -5.32 28.92
CA ALA A 458 10.67 -4.80 30.26
C ALA A 458 12.01 -4.54 30.97
N GLU A 459 12.93 -5.51 30.91
CA GLU A 459 14.28 -5.45 31.46
C GLU A 459 15.11 -4.35 30.81
N TRP A 460 15.07 -4.23 29.48
CA TRP A 460 15.75 -3.15 28.78
C TRP A 460 15.29 -1.76 29.26
N LEU A 461 13.98 -1.56 29.42
CA LEU A 461 13.42 -0.30 29.93
C LEU A 461 13.80 -0.03 31.39
N ASP A 462 13.96 -1.06 32.22
CA ASP A 462 14.41 -0.90 33.61
C ASP A 462 15.90 -0.57 33.68
N ASN A 463 16.72 -1.21 32.85
CA ASN A 463 18.16 -0.99 32.80
C ASN A 463 18.54 0.41 32.32
N LEU A 464 17.65 1.11 31.61
CA LEU A 464 17.88 2.52 31.23
C LEU A 464 17.75 3.50 32.41
N ARG A 465 17.19 3.07 33.55
CA ARG A 465 17.00 3.90 34.75
C ARG A 465 18.16 3.77 35.73
N THR A 466 19.34 4.17 35.28
CA THR A 466 20.50 4.25 36.16
C THR A 466 20.59 5.64 36.79
N PRO A 467 21.18 5.79 37.99
CA PRO A 467 21.45 7.11 38.58
C PRO A 467 22.31 8.02 37.70
N THR A 468 23.05 7.44 36.74
CA THR A 468 23.90 8.14 35.77
C THR A 468 23.18 8.51 34.47
N SER A 469 21.96 8.02 34.26
CA SER A 469 21.16 8.34 33.07
C SER A 469 20.57 9.74 33.19
N GLU A 470 20.53 10.46 32.07
CA GLU A 470 19.78 11.72 31.94
C GLU A 470 18.33 11.53 32.39
N THR A 471 17.79 12.45 33.19
CA THR A 471 16.44 12.32 33.80
C THR A 471 15.37 12.04 32.75
N VAL A 472 15.47 12.68 31.57
CA VAL A 472 14.57 12.46 30.45
C VAL A 472 14.53 11.00 30.00
N VAL A 473 15.66 10.28 30.01
CA VAL A 473 15.74 8.87 29.60
C VAL A 473 14.92 8.00 30.55
N GLY A 474 15.02 8.25 31.86
CA GLY A 474 14.24 7.53 32.85
C GLY A 474 12.73 7.79 32.73
N VAL A 475 12.34 9.06 32.54
CA VAL A 475 10.94 9.46 32.32
C VAL A 475 10.40 8.86 31.01
N TRP A 476 11.21 8.84 29.94
CA TRP A 476 10.86 8.25 28.66
C TRP A 476 10.61 6.74 28.80
N ALA A 477 11.53 6.02 29.46
CA ALA A 477 11.39 4.59 29.69
C ALA A 477 10.13 4.24 30.52
N GLN A 478 9.80 5.03 31.54
CA GLN A 478 8.54 4.87 32.31
C GLN A 478 7.31 5.14 31.46
N SER A 479 7.33 6.20 30.66
CA SER A 479 6.24 6.50 29.75
C SER A 479 6.00 5.39 28.72
N ILE A 480 7.03 4.69 28.25
CA ILE A 480 6.84 3.53 27.35
C ILE A 480 6.08 2.41 28.05
N LYS A 481 6.36 2.12 29.32
CA LYS A 481 5.62 1.12 30.11
C LYS A 481 4.15 1.49 30.31
N GLU A 482 3.85 2.79 30.46
CA GLU A 482 2.47 3.29 30.53
C GLU A 482 1.71 3.16 29.18
N ILE A 483 2.43 3.00 28.06
CA ILE A 483 1.85 2.88 26.72
C ILE A 483 1.70 1.41 26.32
N LEU A 484 2.73 0.60 26.52
CA LEU A 484 2.79 -0.83 26.16
C LEU A 484 2.04 -1.72 27.16
N VAL A 485 0.75 -1.41 27.36
CA VAL A 485 -0.16 -2.14 28.24
C VAL A 485 -0.87 -3.23 27.43
N ILE A 486 -0.75 -4.48 27.90
CA ILE A 486 -1.35 -5.65 27.24
C ILE A 486 -2.87 -5.57 27.27
N ASP A 487 -3.45 -5.34 28.45
CA ASP A 487 -4.89 -5.20 28.61
C ASP A 487 -5.44 -4.01 27.81
N ILE A 488 -6.34 -4.29 26.86
CA ILE A 488 -6.89 -3.29 25.94
C ILE A 488 -7.70 -2.23 26.68
N GLY A 489 -8.40 -2.63 27.75
CA GLY A 489 -9.23 -1.72 28.56
C GLY A 489 -8.39 -0.67 29.28
N SER A 490 -7.26 -1.10 29.83
CA SER A 490 -6.30 -0.27 30.57
C SER A 490 -5.33 0.49 29.67
N ARG A 491 -5.09 0.02 28.43
CA ARG A 491 -4.21 0.70 27.47
C ARG A 491 -4.70 2.13 27.22
N PRO A 492 -3.83 3.16 27.23
CA PRO A 492 -4.27 4.55 27.03
C PRO A 492 -4.94 4.76 25.66
N GLY A 493 -5.82 5.76 25.56
CA GLY A 493 -6.28 6.29 24.26
C GLY A 493 -5.35 7.40 23.75
N ALA A 494 -5.48 7.81 22.48
CA ALA A 494 -4.58 8.79 21.87
C ALA A 494 -4.50 10.14 22.61
N LYS A 495 -5.61 10.63 23.19
CA LYS A 495 -5.60 11.84 24.04
C LYS A 495 -4.73 11.68 25.28
N ARG A 496 -4.70 10.51 25.90
CA ARG A 496 -3.82 10.21 27.04
C ARG A 496 -2.39 9.99 26.57
N LEU A 497 -2.18 9.30 25.43
CA LEU A 497 -0.87 9.13 24.80
C LEU A 497 -0.18 10.49 24.56
N LYS A 498 -0.88 11.44 23.93
CA LYS A 498 -0.37 12.81 23.70
C LYS A 498 0.08 13.48 25.00
N LYS A 499 -0.65 13.29 26.11
CA LYS A 499 -0.26 13.82 27.43
C LYS A 499 0.98 13.12 27.99
N ILE A 500 1.04 11.80 27.88
CA ILE A 500 2.19 10.99 28.34
C ILE A 500 3.45 11.44 27.61
N VAL A 501 3.44 11.49 26.28
CA VAL A 501 4.61 11.89 25.47
C VAL A 501 4.96 13.37 25.69
N GLY A 502 3.96 14.24 25.83
CA GLY A 502 4.19 15.65 26.15
C GLY A 502 4.81 15.88 27.53
N ARG A 503 4.61 14.98 28.50
CA ARG A 503 5.34 14.98 29.78
C ARG A 503 6.82 14.67 29.56
N VAL A 504 7.15 13.65 28.76
CA VAL A 504 8.54 13.31 28.43
C VAL A 504 9.23 14.48 27.73
N TYR A 505 8.59 15.07 26.72
CA TYR A 505 9.11 16.25 26.01
C TYR A 505 9.44 17.42 26.96
N ARG A 506 8.56 17.73 27.91
CA ARG A 506 8.80 18.80 28.89
C ARG A 506 9.88 18.48 29.90
N SER A 507 10.12 17.19 30.20
CA SER A 507 11.19 16.79 31.13
C SER A 507 12.60 17.10 30.61
N CYS A 508 12.76 17.41 29.32
CA CYS A 508 14.02 17.93 28.78
C CYS A 508 14.43 19.30 29.34
N ASP A 509 13.47 20.09 29.84
CA ASP A 509 13.68 21.46 30.29
C ASP A 509 13.81 21.57 31.82
N SER A 510 13.63 20.46 32.54
CA SER A 510 13.62 20.44 34.00
C SER A 510 14.98 20.03 34.56
N PRO A 511 15.52 20.75 35.56
CA PRO A 511 16.66 20.27 36.34
C PRO A 511 16.31 18.93 37.02
N SER A 512 17.27 18.01 37.09
CA SER A 512 17.11 16.61 37.50
C SER A 512 16.42 16.32 38.85
N ASP A 513 16.14 17.32 39.69
CA ASP A 513 15.75 17.11 41.10
C ASP A 513 14.25 17.23 41.42
N ASP A 514 13.39 17.74 40.52
CA ASP A 514 12.02 18.14 40.94
C ASP A 514 10.94 17.05 40.78
N TYR A 515 11.22 15.94 40.08
CA TYR A 515 10.18 14.93 39.77
C TYR A 515 10.12 13.73 40.73
N LEU A 516 11.08 13.56 41.62
CA LEU A 516 11.08 12.45 42.60
C LEU A 516 10.29 12.76 43.89
N ARG A 517 9.71 13.96 44.03
CA ARG A 517 8.96 14.36 45.24
C ARG A 517 7.44 14.16 45.16
N ASP A 518 6.85 13.99 43.98
CA ASP A 518 5.39 13.89 43.84
C ASP A 518 4.83 12.45 43.87
N GLU A 519 5.66 11.41 44.05
CA GLU A 519 5.23 10.00 44.09
C GLU A 519 5.06 9.37 45.49
N ILE A 520 5.07 10.15 46.59
CA ILE A 520 4.75 9.59 47.93
C ILE A 520 3.67 10.43 48.63
N THR A 521 2.42 10.30 48.19
CA THR A 521 1.25 10.43 49.07
C THR A 521 0.15 9.47 48.63
N VAL A 522 0.25 8.22 49.08
CA VAL A 522 -0.87 7.29 49.11
C VAL A 522 -1.65 7.56 50.40
N THR A 523 -2.82 8.17 50.31
CA THR A 523 -3.79 8.19 51.41
C THR A 523 -4.61 6.89 51.40
N PRO A 524 -4.81 6.22 52.56
CA PRO A 524 -5.62 5.00 52.62
C PRO A 524 -7.13 5.32 52.57
N PRO A 525 -7.99 4.37 52.19
CA PRO A 525 -9.45 4.54 52.28
C PRO A 525 -9.90 4.44 53.74
N GLU A 526 -10.51 5.50 54.26
CA GLU A 526 -11.15 5.49 55.58
C GLU A 526 -12.45 4.70 55.56
N ASN A 527 -12.51 3.70 56.44
CA ASN A 527 -13.72 3.02 56.88
C ASN A 527 -14.61 3.98 57.67
N LEU A 528 -15.89 4.09 57.32
CA LEU A 528 -16.94 4.53 58.24
C LEU A 528 -18.15 3.59 58.12
N SER A 529 -18.22 2.69 59.10
CA SER A 529 -19.37 1.85 59.42
C SER A 529 -20.45 2.64 60.15
N SER A 530 -21.68 2.47 59.67
CA SER A 530 -22.99 2.41 60.35
C SER A 530 -23.17 3.01 61.75
N ASP A 531 -24.18 3.87 61.88
CA ASP A 531 -25.16 3.83 62.98
C ASP A 531 -26.54 4.28 62.46
N PHE A 532 -27.53 3.38 62.56
CA PHE A 532 -28.97 3.68 62.52
C PHE A 532 -29.48 3.86 63.96
N PRO A 533 -30.62 4.52 64.21
CA PRO A 533 -31.83 3.73 64.54
C PRO A 533 -33.14 4.44 64.08
N PRO A 534 -34.36 4.04 64.50
CA PRO A 534 -35.20 3.10 63.73
C PRO A 534 -36.63 3.61 63.48
N TYR A 535 -37.36 3.12 62.47
CA TYR A 535 -38.83 3.03 62.58
C TYR A 535 -39.48 2.05 61.59
N THR A 536 -40.39 1.25 62.11
CA THR A 536 -41.37 0.37 61.45
C THR A 536 -42.73 0.63 62.13
N PRO A 537 -43.89 0.14 61.64
CA PRO A 537 -44.56 0.43 60.37
C PRO A 537 -46.06 0.82 60.57
N ASP A 538 -46.78 1.03 59.46
CA ASP A 538 -48.23 0.81 59.24
C ASP A 538 -49.24 1.99 59.48
N PRO A 539 -50.52 1.89 59.05
CA PRO A 539 -51.10 1.90 57.68
C PRO A 539 -52.09 3.09 57.45
N SER A 540 -52.46 3.36 56.18
CA SER A 540 -53.86 3.57 55.68
C SER A 540 -54.03 4.59 54.52
N ILE A 541 -54.47 4.06 53.36
CA ILE A 541 -55.56 4.45 52.40
C ILE A 541 -55.63 5.96 51.97
N VAL A 542 -55.80 6.42 50.71
CA VAL A 542 -56.79 6.10 49.65
C VAL A 542 -56.43 6.78 48.30
N SER A 543 -56.63 6.05 47.18
CA SER A 543 -56.93 6.47 45.78
C SER A 543 -56.01 7.46 45.05
N SER A 544 -55.58 7.21 43.81
CA SER A 544 -56.47 6.99 42.67
C SER A 544 -55.73 6.43 41.44
N THR A 545 -56.25 5.32 40.94
CA THR A 545 -56.10 4.77 39.57
C THR A 545 -57.12 5.49 38.63
N PRO A 546 -57.17 5.31 37.27
CA PRO A 546 -56.76 4.09 36.59
C PRO A 546 -56.27 4.15 35.11
N SER A 547 -55.58 3.06 34.76
CA SER A 547 -55.65 2.21 33.54
C SER A 547 -55.87 2.78 32.13
N VAL A 548 -54.97 2.31 31.26
CA VAL A 548 -55.11 2.04 29.82
C VAL A 548 -56.44 1.36 29.45
N PRO A 549 -56.97 1.64 28.24
CA PRO A 549 -57.58 0.59 27.44
C PRO A 549 -57.07 0.54 25.98
N SER A 550 -57.10 -0.70 25.50
CA SER A 550 -56.90 -1.20 24.14
C SER A 550 -58.15 -1.05 23.25
N TYR A 551 -58.02 -1.52 21.99
CA TYR A 551 -59.04 -1.89 20.99
C TYR A 551 -59.40 -0.80 19.95
N LEU A 552 -59.78 -1.05 18.69
CA LEU A 552 -59.71 -2.16 17.72
C LEU A 552 -60.46 -1.64 16.46
N ASN A 553 -59.99 -1.92 15.24
CA ASN A 553 -60.71 -1.99 13.93
C ASN A 553 -61.62 -0.81 13.48
N ILE A 554 -61.73 -0.47 12.19
CA ILE A 554 -62.54 -1.11 11.12
C ILE A 554 -62.26 -0.25 9.85
N ARG A 555 -61.76 -0.81 8.73
CA ARG A 555 -62.49 -1.15 7.46
C ARG A 555 -63.37 -0.01 6.91
N ALA A 556 -63.63 0.18 5.61
CA ALA A 556 -63.22 -0.35 4.32
C ALA A 556 -64.10 0.37 3.27
N SER A 557 -63.64 0.50 2.02
CA SER A 557 -64.47 0.48 0.80
C SER A 557 -63.55 0.62 -0.43
N HIS A 558 -63.31 -0.42 -1.22
CA HIS A 558 -64.17 -1.13 -2.20
C HIS A 558 -64.15 -0.49 -3.60
N HIS A 559 -63.52 -1.19 -4.55
CA HIS A 559 -64.00 -1.59 -5.89
C HIS A 559 -62.79 -1.81 -6.84
N TRP A 560 -62.78 -2.67 -7.86
CA TRP A 560 -63.36 -3.97 -8.24
C TRP A 560 -62.89 -4.21 -9.69
N GLU A 561 -62.40 -5.44 -9.99
CA GLU A 561 -62.31 -6.13 -11.30
C GLU A 561 -61.55 -5.51 -12.49
N SER A 562 -60.55 -6.19 -13.11
CA SER A 562 -60.55 -7.45 -13.90
C SER A 562 -60.78 -7.22 -15.40
N SER A 563 -59.74 -7.48 -16.22
CA SER A 563 -59.74 -8.26 -17.48
C SER A 563 -58.33 -8.19 -18.08
N ARG A 564 -57.52 -9.26 -17.99
CA ARG A 564 -57.33 -10.31 -19.01
C ARG A 564 -57.00 -9.76 -20.40
N ASP A 565 -55.73 -9.88 -20.80
CA ASP A 565 -55.45 -10.77 -21.93
C ASP A 565 -54.04 -11.38 -21.92
N ARG A 566 -54.02 -12.63 -22.35
CA ARG A 566 -52.94 -13.62 -22.30
C ARG A 566 -51.94 -13.37 -23.44
N LEU A 567 -50.66 -13.67 -23.22
CA LEU A 567 -49.90 -14.51 -24.16
C LEU A 567 -48.59 -15.02 -23.56
N CYS A 568 -48.46 -16.35 -23.61
CA CYS A 568 -47.28 -17.14 -23.27
C CYS A 568 -46.04 -16.67 -24.04
N ILE A 569 -44.89 -16.60 -23.37
CA ILE A 569 -43.59 -16.82 -24.02
C ILE A 569 -42.76 -17.79 -23.18
N LYS A 570 -42.70 -19.04 -23.66
CA LYS A 570 -41.59 -19.97 -23.42
C LYS A 570 -40.31 -19.41 -24.05
N ARG A 571 -39.20 -19.41 -23.33
CA ARG A 571 -37.82 -19.57 -23.82
C ARG A 571 -36.96 -20.05 -22.63
N ASP A 572 -36.93 -21.33 -22.31
CA ASP A 572 -36.05 -22.35 -22.90
C ASP A 572 -35.00 -21.89 -23.92
N ARG A 573 -33.78 -22.39 -23.67
CA ARG A 573 -32.55 -22.36 -24.49
C ARG A 573 -31.59 -21.19 -24.28
N LEU A 574 -30.97 -21.15 -23.10
CA LEU A 574 -29.50 -21.03 -23.03
C LEU A 574 -28.89 -22.29 -23.68
N HIS A 575 -27.59 -22.31 -23.96
CA HIS A 575 -26.85 -23.36 -24.67
C HIS A 575 -26.96 -23.29 -26.21
N ARG A 576 -26.07 -22.49 -26.82
CA ARG A 576 -25.51 -22.83 -28.13
C ARG A 576 -24.35 -23.79 -27.87
N ILE A 577 -24.60 -25.07 -28.08
CA ILE A 577 -23.58 -26.11 -28.17
C ILE A 577 -22.97 -26.00 -29.58
N LEU A 578 -21.65 -25.85 -29.67
CA LEU A 578 -20.88 -26.23 -30.86
C LEU A 578 -19.97 -27.38 -30.44
N GLN A 579 -20.24 -28.57 -30.95
CA GLN A 579 -19.44 -29.78 -30.75
C GLN A 579 -18.26 -29.77 -31.73
N HIS A 580 -17.04 -30.09 -31.27
CA HIS A 580 -16.22 -31.19 -31.79
C HIS A 580 -14.94 -31.38 -30.93
N HIS A 581 -14.45 -32.61 -31.02
CA HIS A 581 -13.61 -33.49 -30.22
C HIS A 581 -12.13 -33.14 -29.92
N ASN A 582 -11.71 -33.60 -28.74
CA ASN A 582 -10.44 -34.25 -28.36
C ASN A 582 -9.10 -33.55 -28.63
N LYS A 583 -8.48 -33.00 -27.57
CA LYS A 583 -7.24 -33.49 -26.90
C LYS A 583 -6.57 -32.39 -26.03
N ASP A 584 -6.77 -32.55 -24.72
CA ASP A 584 -5.89 -32.34 -23.55
C ASP A 584 -4.80 -31.25 -23.52
N LYS A 585 -4.95 -30.31 -22.56
CA LYS A 585 -3.93 -29.86 -21.56
C LYS A 585 -4.43 -28.63 -20.78
N VAL A 586 -4.34 -28.65 -19.44
CA VAL A 586 -4.73 -27.58 -18.50
C VAL A 586 -3.49 -26.79 -18.06
N VAL A 587 -3.61 -25.46 -17.98
CA VAL A 587 -2.59 -24.54 -17.40
C VAL A 587 -3.19 -23.85 -16.17
N THR A 588 -2.39 -23.79 -15.10
CA THR A 588 -2.65 -23.36 -13.72
C THR A 588 -3.39 -22.03 -13.51
N CYS A 589 -4.18 -21.92 -12.43
CA CYS A 589 -4.75 -20.66 -11.93
C CYS A 589 -4.55 -20.45 -10.40
N LEU A 590 -4.38 -19.17 -10.04
CA LEU A 590 -4.39 -18.62 -8.67
C LEU A 590 -5.82 -18.21 -8.28
N SER A 591 -6.20 -18.41 -7.02
CA SER A 591 -7.33 -17.67 -6.42
C SER A 591 -6.97 -17.19 -5.02
N ARG A 592 -7.11 -15.88 -4.80
CA ARG A 592 -7.15 -15.24 -3.47
C ARG A 592 -8.37 -14.35 -3.41
N THR A 593 -9.52 -14.86 -2.97
CA THR A 593 -10.50 -14.21 -2.05
C THR A 593 -11.84 -14.94 -2.06
N ARG A 594 -12.53 -14.90 -0.92
CA ARG A 594 -13.85 -15.50 -0.68
C ARG A 594 -14.90 -14.39 -0.75
N TRP A 595 -15.90 -14.51 -1.63
CA TRP A 595 -17.05 -13.60 -1.69
C TRP A 595 -18.31 -14.38 -1.26
N GLN A 596 -19.10 -13.81 -0.34
CA GLN A 596 -20.43 -14.24 0.15
C GLN A 596 -20.99 -15.54 -0.49
N ASP A 597 -20.69 -16.68 0.13
CA ASP A 597 -21.18 -18.05 -0.18
C ASP A 597 -21.14 -18.54 -1.64
N SER A 598 -20.41 -17.84 -2.51
CA SER A 598 -20.19 -18.22 -3.90
C SER A 598 -18.70 -18.19 -4.23
N LEU A 599 -18.15 -19.27 -4.79
CA LEU A 599 -16.76 -19.30 -5.25
C LEU A 599 -16.73 -18.92 -6.74
N PRO A 600 -16.28 -17.71 -7.12
CA PRO A 600 -16.04 -17.41 -8.52
C PRO A 600 -14.87 -18.26 -9.01
N THR A 601 -15.14 -19.11 -9.99
CA THR A 601 -14.19 -20.07 -10.54
C THR A 601 -14.06 -19.83 -12.04
N ALA A 602 -12.90 -19.38 -12.49
CA ALA A 602 -12.64 -19.19 -13.91
C ALA A 602 -12.24 -20.53 -14.54
N LEU A 603 -13.04 -21.00 -15.50
CA LEU A 603 -12.70 -22.09 -16.40
C LEU A 603 -12.05 -21.49 -17.64
N VAL A 604 -10.77 -21.73 -17.82
CA VAL A 604 -10.01 -21.23 -18.98
C VAL A 604 -9.83 -22.36 -19.98
N SER A 605 -10.46 -22.24 -21.15
CA SER A 605 -10.06 -22.99 -22.33
C SER A 605 -9.11 -22.14 -23.18
N ARG A 606 -8.46 -22.75 -24.18
CA ARG A 606 -7.42 -22.10 -24.99
C ARG A 606 -7.85 -20.81 -25.69
N ASP A 607 -9.15 -20.64 -25.88
CA ASP A 607 -9.79 -19.62 -26.71
C ASP A 607 -10.98 -18.93 -26.00
N ARG A 608 -11.23 -19.25 -24.71
CA ARG A 608 -12.20 -18.53 -23.89
C ARG A 608 -11.90 -18.66 -22.39
N VAL A 609 -12.09 -17.54 -21.67
CA VAL A 609 -12.19 -17.53 -20.21
C VAL A 609 -13.66 -17.46 -19.84
N GLU A 610 -14.17 -18.46 -19.13
CA GLU A 610 -15.52 -18.47 -18.55
C GLU A 610 -15.45 -18.33 -17.03
N ILE A 611 -16.06 -17.29 -16.47
CA ILE A 611 -16.21 -17.20 -15.01
C ILE A 611 -17.49 -17.95 -14.64
N VAL A 612 -17.33 -19.07 -13.95
CA VAL A 612 -18.42 -19.88 -13.42
C VAL A 612 -18.58 -19.58 -11.93
N GLN A 613 -19.81 -19.29 -11.51
CA GLN A 613 -20.13 -19.03 -10.11
C GLN A 613 -20.56 -20.34 -9.44
N LEU A 614 -19.73 -20.91 -8.58
CA LEU A 614 -20.11 -22.07 -7.77
C LEU A 614 -20.87 -21.58 -6.53
N GLN A 615 -22.20 -21.76 -6.52
CA GLN A 615 -23.01 -21.56 -5.32
C GLN A 615 -22.86 -22.76 -4.39
N LEU A 616 -22.34 -22.53 -3.18
CA LEU A 616 -22.28 -23.55 -2.14
C LEU A 616 -23.60 -23.51 -1.35
N VAL A 617 -24.64 -24.17 -1.86
CA VAL A 617 -25.89 -24.34 -1.10
C VAL A 617 -25.70 -25.48 -0.09
N PRO A 618 -25.97 -25.28 1.21
CA PRO A 618 -26.02 -26.39 2.15
C PRO A 618 -27.25 -27.23 1.82
N ARG A 619 -27.05 -28.48 1.40
CA ARG A 619 -28.15 -29.44 1.25
C ARG A 619 -28.72 -29.76 2.63
N SER A 620 -29.92 -29.27 2.91
CA SER A 620 -30.79 -29.79 3.95
C SER A 620 -31.69 -30.87 3.36
N GLU A 621 -31.44 -32.11 3.73
CA GLU A 621 -32.43 -33.18 3.80
C GLU A 621 -32.33 -33.66 5.27
N THR A 622 -33.38 -33.71 6.11
CA THR A 622 -34.73 -34.25 5.89
C THR A 622 -35.69 -33.82 7.03
N SER A 623 -37.00 -33.84 6.75
CA SER A 623 -38.15 -34.10 7.64
C SER A 623 -38.06 -33.84 9.17
N ILE A 624 -38.95 -32.94 9.66
CA ILE A 624 -39.81 -33.03 10.86
C ILE A 624 -39.15 -33.36 12.24
N ILE A 625 -38.80 -32.27 12.97
CA ILE A 625 -38.85 -31.94 14.44
C ILE A 625 -38.07 -32.83 15.49
N PRO A 626 -37.77 -32.36 16.73
CA PRO A 626 -36.54 -31.66 17.14
C PRO A 626 -35.79 -32.27 18.36
N LYS A 627 -34.46 -32.08 18.46
CA LYS A 627 -33.73 -31.63 19.69
C LYS A 627 -32.21 -31.81 19.54
N GLN A 628 -31.51 -30.88 20.20
CA GLN A 628 -30.06 -30.80 20.45
C GLN A 628 -29.14 -30.46 19.28
N ILE A 629 -28.58 -29.26 19.41
CA ILE A 629 -27.54 -28.66 18.60
C ILE A 629 -26.28 -29.53 18.67
N ALA A 630 -25.86 -30.07 17.51
CA ALA A 630 -24.51 -30.56 17.29
C ALA A 630 -23.90 -29.80 16.11
N LEU A 631 -22.66 -29.31 16.30
CA LEU A 631 -21.90 -28.47 15.35
C LEU A 631 -21.81 -29.07 13.93
N PRO A 632 -21.87 -28.26 12.85
CA PRO A 632 -21.61 -28.76 11.51
C PRO A 632 -20.11 -29.07 11.33
N GLN A 633 -19.83 -30.33 10.97
CA GLN A 633 -18.51 -30.88 10.67
C GLN A 633 -17.97 -30.45 9.29
N LYS A 634 -16.66 -30.08 9.28
CA LYS A 634 -15.64 -30.13 8.19
C LYS A 634 -15.99 -29.53 6.80
N MET A 635 -15.33 -28.42 6.44
CA MET A 635 -15.15 -27.96 5.04
C MET A 635 -14.28 -28.96 4.25
N LYS A 636 -14.74 -29.42 3.08
CA LYS A 636 -14.04 -30.36 2.18
C LYS A 636 -13.79 -29.71 0.81
N ILE A 637 -12.69 -30.07 0.13
CA ILE A 637 -12.42 -29.71 -1.29
C ILE A 637 -12.62 -30.97 -2.15
N TYR A 638 -13.19 -30.79 -3.35
CA TYR A 638 -13.39 -31.84 -4.34
C TYR A 638 -12.49 -31.57 -5.55
N ILE A 639 -11.72 -32.57 -5.97
CA ILE A 639 -10.82 -32.52 -7.13
C ILE A 639 -11.24 -33.66 -8.06
N GLY A 640 -11.52 -33.38 -9.34
CA GLY A 640 -11.94 -34.39 -10.30
C GLY A 640 -11.97 -33.89 -11.75
N ASP A 641 -11.98 -34.84 -12.70
CA ASP A 641 -12.16 -34.60 -14.13
C ASP A 641 -13.65 -34.43 -14.45
N ILE A 642 -13.99 -33.47 -15.31
CA ILE A 642 -15.36 -33.16 -15.76
C ILE A 642 -16.01 -34.30 -16.57
N THR A 643 -15.24 -35.32 -16.97
CA THR A 643 -15.73 -36.38 -17.86
C THR A 643 -15.99 -37.72 -17.17
N ASN A 644 -15.60 -37.92 -15.91
CA ASN A 644 -15.98 -39.11 -15.15
C ASN A 644 -16.03 -38.85 -13.64
N LYS A 645 -17.10 -39.37 -13.00
CA LYS A 645 -17.43 -39.39 -11.56
C LYS A 645 -16.40 -38.71 -10.64
N LEU A 646 -16.81 -37.61 -9.99
CA LEU A 646 -16.14 -37.01 -8.83
C LEU A 646 -15.88 -38.08 -7.75
N CYS A 647 -14.72 -38.74 -7.77
CA CYS A 647 -14.27 -39.56 -6.66
C CYS A 647 -13.93 -38.62 -5.49
N ALA A 648 -14.69 -38.73 -4.41
CA ALA A 648 -14.45 -37.98 -3.20
C ALA A 648 -13.15 -38.51 -2.55
N MET A 649 -12.10 -37.69 -2.55
CA MET A 649 -10.89 -38.02 -1.82
C MET A 649 -11.12 -38.06 -0.30
N GLU A 650 -10.37 -38.93 0.40
CA GLU A 650 -10.26 -38.86 1.85
C GLU A 650 -9.61 -37.55 2.31
N PRO A 651 -10.01 -37.02 3.48
CA PRO A 651 -9.82 -35.60 3.81
C PRO A 651 -8.41 -35.28 4.30
N ALA A 652 -7.62 -34.56 3.50
CA ALA A 652 -6.55 -33.75 4.04
C ALA A 652 -7.17 -32.61 4.89
N ASN A 653 -6.61 -32.29 6.05
CA ASN A 653 -7.10 -31.19 6.88
C ASN A 653 -6.64 -29.84 6.28
N ILE A 654 -7.45 -29.29 5.37
CA ILE A 654 -7.11 -28.15 4.50
C ILE A 654 -7.25 -26.78 5.19
N ARG A 655 -7.38 -26.75 6.51
CA ARG A 655 -7.22 -25.49 7.23
C ARG A 655 -5.77 -25.04 6.97
N PHE A 656 -5.59 -23.77 6.59
CA PHE A 656 -4.29 -23.09 6.45
C PHE A 656 -3.49 -23.31 5.15
N VAL A 657 -4.11 -23.82 4.07
CA VAL A 657 -3.45 -23.81 2.75
C VAL A 657 -3.39 -22.39 2.18
N SER A 658 -2.19 -21.90 1.88
CA SER A 658 -1.92 -20.53 1.42
C SER A 658 -1.73 -20.40 -0.10
N SER A 659 -1.33 -21.48 -0.78
CA SER A 659 -1.14 -21.54 -2.22
C SER A 659 -1.29 -22.97 -2.76
N VAL A 660 -1.66 -23.13 -4.03
CA VAL A 660 -1.78 -24.42 -4.71
C VAL A 660 -1.12 -24.33 -6.08
N ALA A 661 -0.30 -25.33 -6.43
CA ALA A 661 0.25 -25.51 -7.78
C ALA A 661 -0.17 -26.86 -8.35
N VAL A 662 -0.37 -26.91 -9.66
CA VAL A 662 -0.76 -28.13 -10.38
C VAL A 662 0.26 -28.41 -11.47
N SER A 663 0.83 -29.60 -11.42
CA SER A 663 1.74 -30.11 -12.44
C SER A 663 0.94 -30.58 -13.66
N PRO A 664 1.45 -30.38 -14.89
CA PRO A 664 0.93 -31.01 -16.11
C PRO A 664 0.85 -32.55 -16.04
N ARG A 665 1.53 -33.17 -15.07
CA ARG A 665 1.52 -34.62 -14.79
C ARG A 665 0.46 -35.05 -13.76
N GLY A 666 -0.46 -34.15 -13.38
CA GLY A 666 -1.56 -34.45 -12.45
C GLY A 666 -1.16 -34.51 -10.97
N ILE A 667 -0.07 -33.83 -10.61
CA ILE A 667 0.42 -33.72 -9.22
C ILE A 667 -0.01 -32.37 -8.66
N PHE A 668 -0.56 -32.37 -7.46
CA PHE A 668 -1.00 -31.17 -6.76
C PHE A 668 -0.04 -30.87 -5.62
N ALA A 669 0.44 -29.63 -5.55
CA ALA A 669 1.23 -29.14 -4.43
C ALA A 669 0.40 -28.14 -3.62
N PHE A 670 0.11 -28.47 -2.36
CA PHE A 670 -0.60 -27.61 -1.42
C PHE A 670 0.40 -27.04 -0.42
N MET A 671 0.57 -25.72 -0.45
CA MET A 671 1.42 -25.04 0.50
C MET A 671 0.66 -24.75 1.79
N LYS A 672 1.25 -25.10 2.92
CA LYS A 672 0.74 -24.87 4.26
C LYS A 672 1.86 -24.38 5.16
N ASP A 673 2.04 -23.06 5.22
CA ASP A 673 3.04 -22.40 6.06
C ASP A 673 4.48 -22.93 5.84
N LYS A 674 4.97 -23.85 6.69
CA LYS A 674 6.30 -24.47 6.61
C LYS A 674 6.34 -25.77 5.81
N ASP A 675 5.17 -26.27 5.40
CA ASP A 675 5.02 -27.57 4.75
C ASP A 675 4.48 -27.41 3.33
N ILE A 676 4.92 -28.27 2.42
CA ILE A 676 4.31 -28.44 1.11
C ILE A 676 3.82 -29.88 0.98
N ILE A 677 2.51 -30.05 0.84
CA ILE A 677 1.87 -31.35 0.69
C ILE A 677 1.73 -31.64 -0.80
N LEU A 678 2.41 -32.67 -1.28
CA LEU A 678 2.22 -33.21 -2.62
C LEU A 678 1.16 -34.32 -2.60
N LEU A 679 0.16 -34.20 -3.47
CA LEU A 679 -0.81 -35.25 -3.76
C LEU A 679 -0.63 -35.70 -5.22
N ARG A 680 -0.39 -37.01 -5.41
CA ARG A 680 -0.36 -37.65 -6.72
C ARG A 680 -1.53 -38.61 -6.83
N TYR A 681 -2.26 -38.51 -7.95
CA TYR A 681 -3.33 -39.44 -8.29
C TYR A 681 -2.81 -40.53 -9.22
N THR A 682 -3.05 -41.79 -8.90
CA THR A 682 -2.72 -42.93 -9.77
C THR A 682 -4.01 -43.60 -10.25
N HIS A 683 -4.22 -43.62 -11.57
CA HIS A 683 -5.44 -44.11 -12.21
C HIS A 683 -5.67 -45.63 -12.05
N VAL A 684 -4.70 -46.35 -11.50
CA VAL A 684 -4.64 -47.82 -11.48
C VAL A 684 -5.23 -48.39 -10.17
N GLN A 685 -5.32 -47.62 -9.07
CA GLN A 685 -5.74 -48.14 -7.76
C GLN A 685 -6.67 -47.21 -6.95
N ASP A 686 -7.06 -46.04 -7.47
CA ASP A 686 -7.90 -45.06 -6.73
C ASP A 686 -7.30 -44.63 -5.36
N THR A 687 -5.98 -44.79 -5.20
CA THR A 687 -5.22 -44.41 -4.01
C THR A 687 -4.46 -43.11 -4.26
N SER A 688 -4.62 -42.12 -3.37
CA SER A 688 -3.81 -40.91 -3.37
C SER A 688 -2.56 -41.09 -2.50
N THR A 689 -1.38 -40.92 -3.07
CA THR A 689 -0.14 -40.85 -2.30
C THR A 689 0.11 -39.42 -1.86
N GLN A 690 0.20 -39.20 -0.54
CA GLN A 690 0.51 -37.91 0.07
C GLN A 690 1.97 -37.88 0.54
N HIS A 691 2.72 -36.86 0.10
CA HIS A 691 4.08 -36.60 0.56
C HIS A 691 4.16 -35.20 1.15
N CYS A 692 4.90 -35.04 2.26
CA CYS A 692 5.07 -33.75 2.93
C CYS A 692 6.53 -33.30 2.82
N LEU A 693 6.75 -32.19 2.15
CA LEU A 693 8.05 -31.56 1.97
C LEU A 693 8.21 -30.46 3.02
N HIS A 694 9.40 -30.35 3.59
CA HIS A 694 9.69 -29.42 4.68
C HIS A 694 10.89 -28.54 4.31
N SER A 695 10.99 -27.38 4.96
CA SER A 695 12.24 -26.60 4.91
C SER A 695 13.35 -27.36 5.63
N SER A 696 14.50 -27.55 4.98
CA SER A 696 15.69 -28.19 5.55
C SER A 696 16.62 -27.20 6.28
N SER A 697 16.27 -25.91 6.35
CA SER A 697 17.13 -24.89 6.95
C SER A 697 17.03 -24.86 8.49
N SER A 698 18.14 -24.57 9.17
CA SER A 698 18.18 -24.25 10.61
C SER A 698 17.43 -22.95 10.98
N PHE A 699 16.94 -22.20 10.00
CA PHE A 699 16.15 -20.98 10.17
C PHE A 699 14.66 -21.26 9.96
N ASP A 700 13.81 -20.58 10.72
CA ASP A 700 12.36 -20.79 10.69
C ASP A 700 11.68 -20.14 9.47
N GLN A 701 11.96 -20.66 8.28
CA GLN A 701 11.47 -20.12 7.01
C GLN A 701 10.04 -20.60 6.69
N THR A 702 9.20 -19.70 6.18
CA THR A 702 7.83 -20.03 5.72
C THR A 702 7.76 -19.95 4.20
N PHE A 703 7.09 -20.94 3.59
CA PHE A 703 6.86 -20.95 2.15
C PHE A 703 5.81 -19.90 1.77
N THR A 704 6.07 -19.16 0.70
CA THR A 704 5.22 -18.06 0.22
C THR A 704 4.59 -18.38 -1.13
N HIS A 705 5.33 -19.05 -2.02
CA HIS A 705 4.90 -19.44 -3.36
C HIS A 705 5.47 -20.79 -3.77
N VAL A 706 4.68 -21.55 -4.54
CA VAL A 706 5.05 -22.87 -5.08
C VAL A 706 4.59 -22.94 -6.53
N ILE A 707 5.42 -23.50 -7.41
CA ILE A 707 5.13 -23.63 -8.85
C ILE A 707 5.88 -24.81 -9.44
N PHE A 708 5.29 -25.48 -10.43
CA PHE A 708 5.99 -26.49 -11.24
C PHE A 708 6.60 -25.84 -12.49
N ASN A 709 7.70 -26.39 -13.02
CA ASN A 709 8.10 -26.06 -14.40
C ASN A 709 7.06 -26.55 -15.42
N ASP A 710 7.22 -26.09 -16.66
CA ASP A 710 6.35 -26.41 -17.80
C ASP A 710 6.22 -27.92 -18.08
N GLU A 711 7.21 -28.72 -17.67
CA GLU A 711 7.19 -30.19 -17.81
C GLU A 711 6.60 -30.91 -16.60
N GLY A 712 6.42 -30.22 -15.48
CA GLY A 712 5.97 -30.82 -14.23
C GLY A 712 7.00 -31.73 -13.54
N SER A 713 8.27 -31.67 -13.98
CA SER A 713 9.40 -32.48 -13.49
C SER A 713 10.16 -31.83 -12.33
N LEU A 714 10.00 -30.51 -12.14
CA LEU A 714 10.60 -29.76 -11.03
C LEU A 714 9.53 -28.98 -10.28
N LEU A 715 9.63 -28.96 -8.96
CA LEU A 715 8.84 -28.13 -8.06
C LEU A 715 9.73 -27.05 -7.46
N PHE A 716 9.36 -25.79 -7.66
CA PHE A 716 10.02 -24.63 -7.08
C PHE A 716 9.17 -24.10 -5.93
N ALA A 717 9.79 -23.85 -4.79
CA ALA A 717 9.14 -23.15 -3.68
C ALA A 717 9.98 -22.01 -3.16
N TRP A 718 9.38 -20.83 -3.04
CA TRP A 718 10.01 -19.67 -2.43
C TRP A 718 9.69 -19.65 -0.94
N ALA A 719 10.70 -19.65 -0.09
CA ALA A 719 10.56 -19.48 1.35
C ALA A 719 11.23 -18.20 1.83
N ARG A 720 10.73 -17.63 2.91
CA ARG A 720 11.26 -16.41 3.51
C ARG A 720 11.24 -16.47 5.03
N CYS A 721 12.25 -15.90 5.67
CA CYS A 721 12.22 -15.46 7.06
C CYS A 721 12.65 -13.98 7.16
N SER A 722 12.83 -13.46 8.38
CA SER A 722 13.24 -12.06 8.61
C SER A 722 14.63 -11.73 8.05
N LYS A 723 15.52 -12.73 7.89
CA LYS A 723 16.94 -12.53 7.56
C LYS A 723 17.38 -13.13 6.22
N GLU A 724 16.57 -14.00 5.63
CA GLU A 724 16.96 -14.81 4.47
C GLU A 724 15.74 -15.16 3.62
N GLU A 725 15.89 -15.05 2.30
CA GLU A 725 14.97 -15.61 1.31
C GLU A 725 15.63 -16.83 0.68
N SER A 726 14.86 -17.82 0.26
CA SER A 726 15.42 -19.07 -0.23
C SER A 726 14.53 -19.69 -1.29
N LEU A 727 15.15 -20.15 -2.38
CA LEU A 727 14.47 -20.93 -3.40
C LEU A 727 14.82 -22.40 -3.21
N TYR A 728 13.81 -23.18 -2.90
CA TYR A 728 13.88 -24.63 -2.78
C TYR A 728 13.43 -25.27 -4.10
N VAL A 729 14.14 -26.30 -4.54
CA VAL A 729 13.83 -27.05 -5.76
C VAL A 729 13.83 -28.54 -5.45
N TRP A 730 12.72 -29.21 -5.76
CA TRP A 730 12.62 -30.68 -5.73
C TRP A 730 12.47 -31.23 -7.15
N LYS A 731 13.16 -32.33 -7.44
CA LYS A 731 12.91 -33.18 -8.59
C LYS A 731 11.72 -34.06 -8.28
N VAL A 732 10.72 -34.00 -9.14
CA VAL A 732 9.44 -34.66 -8.96
C VAL A 732 9.52 -36.04 -9.64
N THR A 733 10.18 -36.99 -8.97
CA THR A 733 10.34 -38.41 -9.38
C THR A 733 9.27 -39.29 -8.74
N GLU A 734 9.29 -40.61 -8.96
CA GLU A 734 8.38 -41.54 -8.27
C GLU A 734 8.66 -41.62 -6.77
N ASP A 735 9.93 -41.57 -6.39
CA ASP A 735 10.38 -41.47 -5.00
C ASP A 735 10.87 -40.04 -4.72
N ILE A 736 9.98 -39.14 -4.28
CA ILE A 736 10.35 -37.78 -3.88
C ILE A 736 10.90 -37.82 -2.45
N HIS A 737 12.15 -37.40 -2.29
CA HIS A 737 12.76 -37.24 -0.98
C HIS A 737 12.20 -36.02 -0.24
N ASN A 738 12.12 -36.09 1.09
CA ASN A 738 11.62 -34.99 1.92
C ASN A 738 12.55 -33.76 1.86
N GLU A 739 13.85 -33.99 1.61
CA GLU A 739 14.85 -32.95 1.46
C GLU A 739 14.86 -32.39 0.02
N PRO A 740 15.07 -31.07 -0.14
CA PRO A 740 15.19 -30.43 -1.45
C PRO A 740 16.45 -30.88 -2.19
N ASP A 741 16.34 -31.14 -3.49
CA ASP A 741 17.49 -31.43 -4.36
C ASP A 741 18.44 -30.23 -4.47
N PHE A 742 17.89 -29.01 -4.48
CA PHE A 742 18.66 -27.77 -4.46
C PHE A 742 18.00 -26.74 -3.55
N VAL A 743 18.82 -26.01 -2.81
CA VAL A 743 18.40 -24.81 -2.10
C VAL A 743 19.36 -23.68 -2.43
N ILE A 744 18.81 -22.57 -2.92
CA ILE A 744 19.56 -21.33 -3.14
C ILE A 744 19.09 -20.34 -2.09
N HIS A 745 19.98 -20.02 -1.16
CA HIS A 745 19.74 -19.01 -0.14
C HIS A 745 20.14 -17.62 -0.65
N PHE A 746 19.16 -16.75 -0.78
CA PHE A 746 19.31 -15.32 -1.01
C PHE A 746 19.33 -14.62 0.35
N SER A 747 20.52 -14.40 0.90
CA SER A 747 20.61 -13.49 2.03
C SER A 747 20.28 -12.08 1.55
N LEU A 748 19.34 -11.40 2.21
CA LEU A 748 19.16 -9.95 2.11
C LEU A 748 20.41 -9.18 2.60
N VAL A 749 21.43 -9.89 3.08
CA VAL A 749 22.78 -9.40 3.33
C VAL A 749 23.77 -10.15 2.44
N ARG A 750 24.25 -9.54 1.34
CA ARG A 750 25.57 -9.88 0.78
C ARG A 750 26.00 -8.86 -0.26
N TYR A 751 27.15 -8.19 -0.10
CA TYR A 751 28.39 -8.90 -0.41
C TYR A 751 29.67 -8.55 0.39
N VAL A 752 29.72 -7.62 1.36
CA VAL A 752 31.05 -7.16 1.86
C VAL A 752 31.57 -7.80 3.17
N ARG A 753 30.74 -8.25 4.13
CA ARG A 753 31.29 -8.51 5.50
C ARG A 753 31.53 -9.97 5.92
N SER A 754 30.88 -10.98 5.35
CA SER A 754 31.11 -12.38 5.79
C SER A 754 32.24 -13.11 5.06
N PHE A 755 32.56 -12.74 3.81
CA PHE A 755 33.70 -13.30 3.08
C PHE A 755 35.04 -12.82 3.66
N LEU A 756 35.14 -11.55 4.04
CA LEU A 756 36.35 -10.98 4.65
C LEU A 756 36.60 -11.45 6.09
N ARG A 757 35.56 -11.78 6.87
CA ARG A 757 35.75 -12.36 8.21
C ARG A 757 36.21 -13.82 8.17
N ARG A 758 35.78 -14.62 7.19
CA ARG A 758 36.24 -16.02 7.03
C ARG A 758 37.66 -16.14 6.48
N MET A 759 38.14 -15.18 5.67
CA MET A 759 39.54 -15.15 5.24
C MET A 759 40.51 -14.55 6.26
N ALA A 760 40.03 -13.76 7.22
CA ALA A 760 40.87 -13.17 8.26
C ALA A 760 41.25 -14.15 9.38
N THR A 761 40.49 -15.24 9.54
CA THR A 761 40.69 -16.23 10.62
C THR A 761 41.45 -17.48 10.20
N ASP A 762 41.84 -17.63 8.93
CA ASP A 762 42.44 -18.86 8.41
C ASP A 762 43.81 -18.63 7.72
N LYS A 763 44.62 -17.74 8.30
CA LYS A 763 46.02 -17.50 7.88
C LYS A 763 47.03 -18.45 8.54
N SER A 764 46.61 -19.68 8.85
CA SER A 764 47.54 -20.72 9.29
C SER A 764 47.14 -22.10 8.80
N LYS A 765 47.22 -22.35 7.49
CA LYS A 765 47.80 -23.56 6.89
C LYS A 765 47.62 -23.61 5.37
N ALA A 766 48.64 -24.18 4.75
CA ALA A 766 48.71 -24.77 3.41
C ALA A 766 49.12 -23.86 2.23
N ALA A 767 50.23 -24.31 1.62
CA ALA A 767 51.02 -23.78 0.52
C ALA A 767 50.35 -23.94 -0.86
N PRO A 768 50.86 -23.28 -1.91
CA PRO A 768 50.24 -23.30 -3.23
C PRO A 768 50.68 -24.54 -4.01
N CYS A 769 49.73 -25.23 -4.64
CA CYS A 769 49.99 -26.16 -5.72
C CYS A 769 48.98 -25.93 -6.84
N LEU A 770 49.54 -25.44 -7.96
CA LEU A 770 49.18 -25.50 -9.38
C LEU A 770 47.70 -25.32 -9.79
#